data_AF-A0AAC9IBB2-F1
#
_entry.id   AF-A0AAC9IBB2-F1
#
_cell.length_a   1.000
_cell.length_b   1.000
_cell.length_c   1.000
_cell.angle_alpha   90.00
_cell.angle_beta   90.00
_cell.angle_gamma   90.00
#
_symmetry.space_group_name_H-M   'P 1'
#
loop_
_entity.id
_entity.type
_entity.pdbx_description
1 polymer ?
#
loop_
_entity_poly.entity_id
_entity_poly.type
_entity_poly.pdbx_seq_one_letter_code
_entity_poly.pdbx_strand_id
1 'polypeptide(L)'
;MKPLGHPRRPSRFLTILATLAFTASALMLSGVATAASAVDTPSASEVAACRAPAGDSPLREGFPLPANALPPSGSPVVATLYVDFDDAPGDPREIPGIEETLDVSVKALDDASRGALTLQRRSHPEWTRLAGSSAEWEEGQQDLASAVAATDDVVDFSTVDVVWVVWTTKTPRDAFRSHAGNDYGVVADGRTLTHGALLRQVDLNGGGHWVPTHEMGHVLGLPDLYDTSNDGAPSTRWTGPWDLMGSTIGPGHAYFAWHRWMLGWASDAQVACVLPGETRTVSLSPVQSDGPTLLAAVRLDASRVLTVESRRAEKWDVGIPHEGVLVSTVDVSRTTGDGPIQVEFADGRHPDVRNEATLLDAPLRLGETYTDAATGVSIHVDSTGADVDVVRVDASSITPRPVTATKTIATYRTTNDGDEVIPLDDLVTRGTGVDAVAFGTFDLRDDGAFLRNGEPFFADTDPDARAELAELRAAGIPVVVTLGGESASIWSVLSRDFDRYYGNLRGYLQMNSFDAVELDIRTDLDTGMIVRLVDALRRDLGPLSTVSLVGDEAAFAGASDSAPDYPAVAAARGDDVAWFALRLACDAVVTGDGYRRLVAQLGMPPEKVVLSASTSPALCPAGSAFTSPDELARSLQDIVAAEPRFGGVRGDEYAGALPGGASAPWQWFATMTAAMNDPAPQPTVSPQPTASPDPTASPEPSVSPEPSVSPEPSVSPEPTASADPTASAAPGRPSGLAQSGAVVWLGLVPVAGAIIAAGVLLSPRRRRTTI
;
A
#
# COMPACT_ATOMS: atom_id res chain seq x y z
N MET A 1 -23.61 54.01 -51.10
CA MET A 1 -23.14 53.55 -52.42
C MET A 1 -23.10 52.03 -52.40
N LYS A 2 -23.82 51.41 -53.34
CA LYS A 2 -23.84 49.97 -53.71
C LYS A 2 -22.68 49.67 -54.69
N PRO A 3 -22.39 48.42 -55.16
CA PRO A 3 -22.85 47.09 -54.71
C PRO A 3 -21.83 45.90 -54.79
N LEU A 4 -22.18 44.80 -54.07
CA LEU A 4 -22.26 43.36 -54.41
C LEU A 4 -21.38 42.67 -55.49
N GLY A 5 -20.97 41.41 -55.19
CA GLY A 5 -20.80 40.34 -56.20
C GLY A 5 -20.18 39.01 -55.72
N HIS A 6 -21.01 37.99 -55.44
CA HIS A 6 -20.73 36.53 -55.53
C HIS A 6 -21.41 36.01 -56.84
N PRO A 7 -21.36 34.73 -57.33
CA PRO A 7 -20.54 33.52 -57.05
C PRO A 7 -20.11 32.71 -58.34
N ARG A 8 -19.43 31.53 -58.22
CA ARG A 8 -19.73 30.20 -58.89
C ARG A 8 -18.51 29.21 -58.96
N ARG A 9 -18.72 27.97 -58.46
CA ARG A 9 -17.99 26.69 -58.70
C ARG A 9 -18.39 26.06 -60.08
N PRO A 10 -18.03 24.81 -60.53
CA PRO A 10 -17.01 23.77 -60.16
C PRO A 10 -16.25 23.11 -61.37
N SER A 11 -15.27 22.22 -61.13
CA SER A 11 -15.05 20.88 -61.80
C SER A 11 -13.68 20.29 -61.44
N ARG A 12 -13.59 19.22 -60.63
CA ARG A 12 -13.47 17.78 -60.97
C ARG A 12 -12.11 17.31 -61.54
N PHE A 13 -11.34 16.66 -60.66
CA PHE A 13 -10.54 15.41 -60.78
C PHE A 13 -10.30 14.74 -62.15
N LEU A 14 -9.03 14.37 -62.42
CA LEU A 14 -8.46 12.98 -62.55
C LEU A 14 -7.14 13.04 -63.37
N THR A 15 -5.93 12.77 -62.83
CA THR A 15 -5.20 11.49 -62.60
C THR A 15 -4.15 11.16 -63.68
N ILE A 16 -2.94 10.78 -63.23
CA ILE A 16 -2.10 9.61 -63.61
C ILE A 16 -0.59 9.93 -63.79
N LEU A 17 0.17 9.07 -63.09
CA LEU A 17 1.62 8.79 -62.96
C LEU A 17 2.49 8.82 -64.22
N ALA A 18 3.81 9.03 -64.01
CA ALA A 18 4.91 8.08 -64.32
C ALA A 18 6.29 8.69 -63.95
N THR A 19 6.99 8.21 -62.91
CA THR A 19 8.24 7.39 -62.92
C THR A 19 9.33 7.78 -63.93
N LEU A 20 10.56 8.11 -63.47
CA LEU A 20 11.71 7.17 -63.41
C LEU A 20 12.99 7.81 -62.84
N ALA A 21 13.87 6.94 -62.34
CA ALA A 21 15.12 7.18 -61.59
C ALA A 21 16.31 7.73 -62.41
N PHE A 22 17.35 8.23 -61.72
CA PHE A 22 18.74 7.76 -61.88
C PHE A 22 19.66 8.19 -60.72
N THR A 23 20.65 7.35 -60.47
CA THR A 23 21.57 7.16 -59.34
C THR A 23 22.75 8.14 -59.25
N ALA A 24 23.31 8.35 -58.05
CA ALA A 24 24.75 8.51 -57.84
C ALA A 24 25.16 8.18 -56.38
N SER A 25 26.13 7.28 -56.23
CA SER A 25 26.64 6.79 -54.96
C SER A 25 27.84 7.60 -54.44
N ALA A 26 27.83 7.77 -53.11
CA ALA A 26 28.93 7.74 -52.14
C ALA A 26 30.13 8.70 -52.27
N LEU A 27 30.23 9.60 -51.28
CA LEU A 27 31.42 9.74 -50.41
C LEU A 27 31.01 10.56 -49.18
N MET A 28 30.85 9.96 -48.01
CA MET A 28 30.82 10.71 -46.74
C MET A 28 31.40 9.89 -45.58
N LEU A 29 32.15 10.62 -44.77
CA LEU A 29 32.97 10.18 -43.65
C LEU A 29 32.17 9.45 -42.57
N SER A 30 32.85 8.49 -41.95
CA SER A 30 32.48 7.84 -40.70
C SER A 30 32.29 8.86 -39.57
N GLY A 31 31.05 9.27 -39.34
CA GLY A 31 30.59 9.88 -38.09
C GLY A 31 29.89 8.81 -37.25
N VAL A 32 30.33 8.65 -36.01
CA VAL A 32 29.69 7.79 -35.01
C VAL A 32 28.27 8.33 -34.77
N ALA A 33 27.25 7.60 -35.22
CA ALA A 33 25.87 7.89 -34.88
C ALA A 33 25.65 7.47 -33.42
N THR A 34 25.56 8.45 -32.53
CA THR A 34 24.94 8.28 -31.22
C THR A 34 23.50 7.82 -31.45
N ALA A 35 23.19 6.57 -31.10
CA ALA A 35 21.84 6.06 -31.08
C ALA A 35 21.00 6.97 -30.17
N ALA A 36 19.93 7.55 -30.72
CA ALA A 36 18.89 8.17 -29.91
C ALA A 36 18.29 7.05 -29.04
N SER A 37 18.40 7.19 -27.73
CA SER A 37 17.77 6.30 -26.76
C SER A 37 16.29 6.20 -27.08
N ALA A 38 15.79 4.98 -27.27
CA ALA A 38 14.37 4.72 -27.32
C ALA A 38 13.76 5.23 -26.00
N VAL A 39 12.73 6.07 -26.10
CA VAL A 39 11.92 6.45 -24.93
C VAL A 39 11.16 5.19 -24.53
N ASP A 40 11.60 4.57 -23.44
CA ASP A 40 10.96 3.40 -22.87
C ASP A 40 9.54 3.78 -22.49
N THR A 41 8.55 3.25 -23.22
CA THR A 41 7.15 3.44 -22.85
C THR A 41 6.90 2.48 -21.70
N PRO A 42 6.58 2.96 -20.49
CA PRO A 42 6.41 2.07 -19.35
C PRO A 42 5.29 1.08 -19.64
N SER A 43 5.52 -0.18 -19.29
CA SER A 43 4.52 -1.23 -19.38
C SER A 43 3.33 -0.90 -18.46
N ALA A 44 2.12 -1.36 -18.80
CA ALA A 44 0.94 -1.13 -17.97
C ALA A 44 1.10 -1.63 -16.51
N SER A 45 1.98 -2.61 -16.28
CA SER A 45 2.35 -3.12 -14.96
C SER A 45 3.22 -2.16 -14.14
N GLU A 46 4.08 -1.35 -14.77
CA GLU A 46 4.98 -0.44 -14.05
C GLU A 46 4.23 0.76 -13.49
N VAL A 47 3.34 1.37 -14.28
CA VAL A 47 2.54 2.52 -13.82
C VAL A 47 1.57 2.12 -12.70
N ALA A 48 1.09 0.87 -12.70
CA ALA A 48 0.24 0.33 -11.65
C ALA A 48 0.91 0.35 -10.26
N ALA A 49 2.25 0.23 -10.18
CA ALA A 49 2.97 0.30 -8.91
C ALA A 49 2.82 1.66 -8.21
N CYS A 50 2.65 2.74 -8.98
CA CYS A 50 2.44 4.09 -8.43
C CYS A 50 0.96 4.46 -8.21
N ARG A 51 0.00 3.60 -8.62
CA ARG A 51 -1.42 3.81 -8.33
C ARG A 51 -1.73 3.42 -6.89
N ALA A 52 -1.76 4.39 -5.98
CA ALA A 52 -2.24 4.16 -4.61
C ALA A 52 -3.70 3.69 -4.60
N PRO A 53 -4.06 2.66 -3.80
CA PRO A 53 -5.46 2.27 -3.67
C PRO A 53 -6.24 3.43 -3.09
N ALA A 54 -7.46 3.62 -3.55
CA ALA A 54 -8.32 4.65 -2.98
C ALA A 54 -8.58 4.36 -1.50
N GLY A 55 -8.50 5.41 -0.66
CA GLY A 55 -8.82 5.37 0.77
C GLY A 55 -10.27 4.98 1.06
N ASP A 56 -10.74 5.11 2.29
CA ASP A 56 -12.09 4.65 2.68
C ASP A 56 -13.18 5.75 2.56
N SER A 57 -12.79 7.01 2.31
CA SER A 57 -13.73 8.15 2.17
C SER A 57 -14.52 8.11 0.84
N PRO A 58 -15.75 8.66 0.76
CA PRO A 58 -16.49 8.81 -0.50
C PRO A 58 -15.88 9.85 -1.46
N LEU A 59 -15.20 10.88 -0.93
CA LEU A 59 -14.36 11.80 -1.68
C LEU A 59 -12.93 11.60 -1.21
N ARG A 60 -12.06 11.07 -2.06
CA ARG A 60 -10.77 10.53 -1.65
C ARG A 60 -9.75 10.57 -2.78
N GLU A 61 -8.49 10.60 -2.36
CA GLU A 61 -7.37 10.33 -3.25
C GLU A 61 -7.23 8.83 -3.54
N GLY A 62 -6.55 8.52 -4.65
CA GLY A 62 -6.21 7.16 -5.04
C GLY A 62 -7.14 6.55 -6.10
N PHE A 63 -6.86 5.30 -6.44
CA PHE A 63 -7.48 4.59 -7.56
C PHE A 63 -8.28 3.35 -7.10
N PRO A 64 -9.43 3.05 -7.74
CA PRO A 64 -10.13 3.87 -8.74
C PRO A 64 -10.84 5.09 -8.09
N LEU A 65 -11.35 5.99 -8.93
CA LEU A 65 -12.28 7.03 -8.50
C LEU A 65 -13.49 6.43 -7.74
N PRO A 66 -14.14 7.20 -6.85
CA PRO A 66 -15.35 6.77 -6.16
C PRO A 66 -16.42 6.24 -7.12
N ALA A 67 -17.11 5.16 -6.73
CA ALA A 67 -18.08 4.50 -7.61
C ALA A 67 -19.31 5.38 -7.94
N ASN A 68 -19.60 6.36 -7.09
CA ASN A 68 -20.65 7.34 -7.29
C ASN A 68 -20.18 8.60 -8.05
N ALA A 69 -18.89 8.72 -8.39
CA ALA A 69 -18.41 9.85 -9.19
C ALA A 69 -19.00 9.84 -10.61
N LEU A 70 -19.25 11.02 -11.16
CA LEU A 70 -19.58 11.17 -12.57
C LEU A 70 -18.37 10.77 -13.42
N PRO A 71 -18.55 10.06 -14.56
CA PRO A 71 -17.45 9.77 -15.46
C PRO A 71 -16.70 11.05 -15.89
N PRO A 72 -15.37 11.12 -15.75
CA PRO A 72 -14.58 12.32 -16.05
C PRO A 72 -14.34 12.54 -17.55
N SER A 73 -15.14 11.89 -18.39
CA SER A 73 -15.07 12.01 -19.85
C SER A 73 -16.45 11.87 -20.48
N GLY A 74 -16.56 12.28 -21.75
CA GLY A 74 -17.80 12.30 -22.51
C GLY A 74 -18.45 13.68 -22.49
N SER A 75 -19.77 13.70 -22.67
CA SER A 75 -20.51 14.95 -22.81
C SER A 75 -21.80 14.95 -21.98
N PRO A 76 -21.68 14.92 -20.63
CA PRO A 76 -22.84 14.89 -19.76
C PRO A 76 -23.69 16.16 -19.91
N VAL A 77 -25.00 16.00 -19.81
CA VAL A 77 -25.96 17.10 -19.88
C VAL A 77 -26.11 17.73 -18.50
N VAL A 78 -25.88 19.04 -18.42
CA VAL A 78 -26.02 19.81 -17.18
C VAL A 78 -27.25 20.70 -17.28
N ALA A 79 -28.23 20.52 -16.40
CA ALA A 79 -29.36 21.44 -16.29
C ALA A 79 -29.05 22.53 -15.26
N THR A 80 -29.12 23.80 -15.66
CA THR A 80 -29.02 24.95 -14.74
C THR A 80 -30.42 25.43 -14.37
N LEU A 81 -30.70 25.45 -13.07
CA LEU A 81 -31.92 25.94 -12.45
C LEU A 81 -31.61 27.18 -11.63
N TYR A 82 -32.55 28.13 -11.58
CA TYR A 82 -32.45 29.35 -10.78
C TYR A 82 -33.58 29.38 -9.78
N VAL A 83 -33.26 29.45 -8.49
CA VAL A 83 -34.27 29.45 -7.42
C VAL A 83 -34.07 30.62 -6.47
N ASP A 84 -35.18 31.19 -5.98
CA ASP A 84 -35.16 32.32 -5.06
C ASP A 84 -36.24 32.20 -3.97
N PHE A 85 -36.28 33.17 -3.05
CA PHE A 85 -37.10 33.12 -1.84
C PHE A 85 -37.83 34.44 -1.58
N ASP A 86 -38.91 34.39 -0.80
CA ASP A 86 -39.68 35.60 -0.39
C ASP A 86 -38.83 36.63 0.35
N ASP A 87 -37.86 36.16 1.13
CA ASP A 87 -36.94 37.01 1.87
C ASP A 87 -35.67 37.38 1.09
N ALA A 88 -35.40 36.70 -0.03
CA ALA A 88 -34.25 36.87 -0.91
C ALA A 88 -34.68 36.78 -2.39
N PRO A 89 -35.45 37.75 -2.92
CA PRO A 89 -35.91 37.68 -4.31
C PRO A 89 -34.73 37.83 -5.28
N GLY A 90 -34.70 36.99 -6.31
CA GLY A 90 -33.72 37.04 -7.39
C GLY A 90 -33.97 38.20 -8.34
N ASP A 91 -32.89 38.79 -8.84
CA ASP A 91 -32.95 39.85 -9.85
C ASP A 91 -32.71 39.26 -11.25
N PRO A 92 -33.70 39.28 -12.16
CA PRO A 92 -33.51 38.80 -13.53
C PRO A 92 -32.37 39.48 -14.29
N ARG A 93 -31.94 40.67 -13.87
CA ARG A 93 -30.82 41.41 -14.48
C ARG A 93 -29.46 40.77 -14.20
N GLU A 94 -29.35 39.92 -13.19
CA GLU A 94 -28.10 39.24 -12.80
C GLU A 94 -27.88 37.95 -13.60
N ILE A 95 -28.95 37.33 -14.09
CA ILE A 95 -28.90 36.03 -14.79
C ILE A 95 -27.90 36.04 -15.96
N PRO A 96 -27.85 37.04 -16.86
CA PRO A 96 -26.89 37.03 -17.97
C PRO A 96 -25.42 36.95 -17.52
N GLY A 97 -25.05 37.61 -16.42
CA GLY A 97 -23.68 37.55 -15.89
C GLY A 97 -23.38 36.21 -15.19
N ILE A 98 -24.38 35.62 -14.55
CA ILE A 98 -24.27 34.28 -13.97
C ILE A 98 -24.12 33.24 -15.08
N GLU A 99 -24.94 33.31 -16.15
CA GLU A 99 -24.85 32.44 -17.33
C GLU A 99 -23.46 32.50 -17.97
N GLU A 100 -22.91 33.71 -18.17
CA GLU A 100 -21.54 33.89 -18.66
C GLU A 100 -20.51 33.21 -17.73
N THR A 101 -20.67 33.36 -16.42
CA THR A 101 -19.80 32.72 -15.42
C THR A 101 -19.83 31.19 -15.52
N LEU A 102 -21.03 30.62 -15.67
CA LEU A 102 -21.23 29.18 -15.83
C LEU A 102 -20.68 28.66 -17.16
N ASP A 103 -20.83 29.42 -18.25
CA ASP A 103 -20.27 29.06 -19.57
C ASP A 103 -18.75 29.09 -19.59
N VAL A 104 -18.13 30.05 -18.89
CA VAL A 104 -16.68 30.07 -18.72
C VAL A 104 -16.20 28.84 -17.94
N SER A 105 -16.95 28.38 -16.93
CA SER A 105 -16.64 27.14 -16.20
C SER A 105 -16.73 25.90 -17.11
N VAL A 106 -17.77 25.80 -17.93
CA VAL A 106 -17.90 24.72 -18.94
C VAL A 106 -16.69 24.70 -19.86
N LYS A 107 -16.30 25.86 -20.40
CA LYS A 107 -15.12 25.98 -21.26
C LYS A 107 -13.83 25.63 -20.51
N ALA A 108 -13.69 26.07 -19.26
CA ALA A 108 -12.52 25.82 -18.46
C ALA A 108 -12.30 24.30 -18.28
N LEU A 109 -13.34 23.54 -17.92
CA LEU A 109 -13.29 22.09 -17.77
C LEU A 109 -12.96 21.37 -19.10
N ASP A 110 -13.51 21.85 -20.22
CA ASP A 110 -13.17 21.34 -21.56
C ASP A 110 -11.68 21.56 -21.88
N ASP A 111 -11.15 22.76 -21.63
CA ASP A 111 -9.74 23.08 -21.85
C ASP A 111 -8.82 22.26 -20.93
N ALA A 112 -9.17 22.12 -19.64
CA ALA A 112 -8.38 21.39 -18.65
C ALA A 112 -8.33 19.88 -18.94
N SER A 113 -9.47 19.31 -19.38
CA SER A 113 -9.59 17.91 -19.79
C SER A 113 -9.12 17.66 -21.22
N ARG A 114 -8.82 18.72 -21.97
CA ARG A 114 -8.44 18.70 -23.40
C ARG A 114 -9.50 18.04 -24.28
N GLY A 115 -10.77 18.38 -24.02
CA GLY A 115 -11.92 17.84 -24.73
C GLY A 115 -12.27 16.40 -24.34
N ALA A 116 -11.64 15.83 -23.30
CA ALA A 116 -12.10 14.56 -22.75
C ALA A 116 -13.48 14.72 -22.08
N LEU A 117 -13.74 15.86 -21.42
CA LEU A 117 -15.00 16.22 -20.80
C LEU A 117 -15.56 17.51 -21.43
N THR A 118 -16.70 17.40 -22.11
CA THR A 118 -17.37 18.54 -22.75
C THR A 118 -18.82 18.64 -22.26
N LEU A 119 -19.06 19.44 -21.23
CA LEU A 119 -20.40 19.57 -20.63
C LEU A 119 -21.42 20.16 -21.62
N GLN A 120 -22.59 19.55 -21.73
CA GLN A 120 -23.71 20.08 -22.50
C GLN A 120 -24.67 20.83 -21.58
N ARG A 121 -24.35 22.09 -21.28
CA ARG A 121 -25.17 22.90 -20.39
C ARG A 121 -26.45 23.38 -21.08
N ARG A 122 -27.57 23.18 -20.41
CA ARG A 122 -28.90 23.68 -20.76
C ARG A 122 -29.40 24.49 -19.59
N SER A 123 -29.95 25.68 -19.86
CA SER A 123 -30.40 26.56 -18.80
C SER A 123 -31.88 26.87 -18.91
N HIS A 124 -32.53 26.98 -17.76
CA HIS A 124 -33.82 27.64 -17.60
C HIS A 124 -33.61 28.98 -16.86
N PRO A 125 -33.32 30.08 -17.58
CA PRO A 125 -32.83 31.34 -17.02
C PRO A 125 -33.97 32.19 -16.41
N GLU A 126 -34.77 31.60 -15.52
CA GLU A 126 -35.86 32.27 -14.80
C GLU A 126 -35.81 31.91 -13.31
N TRP A 127 -35.87 32.92 -12.44
CA TRP A 127 -35.92 32.70 -10.99
C TRP A 127 -37.25 32.05 -10.59
N THR A 128 -37.15 30.84 -10.05
CA THR A 128 -38.29 30.07 -9.54
C THR A 128 -38.41 30.23 -8.03
N ARG A 129 -39.54 30.79 -7.58
CA ARG A 129 -39.80 31.04 -6.16
C ARG A 129 -40.07 29.76 -5.40
N LEU A 130 -39.23 29.45 -4.43
CA LEU A 130 -39.43 28.35 -3.50
C LEU A 130 -40.17 28.79 -2.24
N ALA A 131 -40.85 27.85 -1.60
CA ALA A 131 -41.48 28.07 -0.31
C ALA A 131 -40.45 28.08 0.83
N GLY A 132 -40.71 28.89 1.86
CA GLY A 132 -39.79 29.08 2.98
C GLY A 132 -38.83 30.25 2.76
N SER A 133 -37.83 30.35 3.63
CA SER A 133 -36.80 31.38 3.58
C SER A 133 -35.46 30.83 3.09
N SER A 134 -34.62 31.73 2.55
CA SER A 134 -33.26 31.39 2.11
C SER A 134 -32.40 30.77 3.22
N ALA A 135 -32.63 31.14 4.48
CA ALA A 135 -31.90 30.59 5.63
C ALA A 135 -32.36 29.18 6.03
N GLU A 136 -33.65 28.86 5.89
CA GLU A 136 -34.18 27.51 6.12
C GLU A 136 -33.69 26.55 5.02
N TRP A 137 -33.58 27.05 3.79
CA TRP A 137 -33.00 26.31 2.67
C TRP A 137 -31.54 25.93 2.93
N GLU A 138 -30.70 26.90 3.32
CA GLU A 138 -29.30 26.66 3.71
C GLU A 138 -29.13 25.57 4.79
N GLU A 139 -30.05 25.51 5.75
CA GLU A 139 -29.97 24.55 6.87
C GLU A 139 -30.49 23.14 6.52
N GLY A 140 -31.28 23.01 5.45
CA GLY A 140 -32.08 21.82 5.16
C GLY A 140 -31.34 20.62 4.56
N GLN A 141 -30.12 20.79 4.05
CA GLN A 141 -29.23 19.76 3.46
C GLN A 141 -29.84 18.82 2.38
N GLN A 142 -31.06 19.08 1.85
CA GLN A 142 -31.70 18.31 0.78
C GLN A 142 -32.46 19.19 -0.22
N ASP A 143 -31.70 20.08 -0.84
CA ASP A 143 -32.20 21.24 -1.56
C ASP A 143 -32.31 21.00 -3.08
N LEU A 144 -31.65 19.95 -3.59
CA LEU A 144 -31.80 19.57 -4.99
C LEU A 144 -33.24 19.12 -5.33
N ALA A 145 -33.88 18.34 -4.45
CA ALA A 145 -35.20 17.75 -4.70
C ALA A 145 -36.28 18.81 -4.89
N SER A 146 -36.28 19.85 -4.06
CA SER A 146 -37.24 20.95 -4.11
C SER A 146 -36.99 21.89 -5.29
N ALA A 147 -35.73 22.12 -5.69
CA ALA A 147 -35.42 22.89 -6.89
C ALA A 147 -35.90 22.17 -8.16
N VAL A 148 -35.65 20.86 -8.25
CA VAL A 148 -36.13 20.00 -9.35
C VAL A 148 -37.66 19.98 -9.36
N ALA A 149 -38.32 19.70 -8.24
CA ALA A 149 -39.78 19.64 -8.17
C ALA A 149 -40.47 20.96 -8.54
N ALA A 150 -39.85 22.09 -8.25
CA ALA A 150 -40.39 23.41 -8.58
C ALA A 150 -40.22 23.79 -10.07
N THR A 151 -39.37 23.08 -10.81
CA THR A 151 -39.04 23.35 -12.21
C THR A 151 -39.40 22.21 -13.17
N ASP A 152 -39.92 21.09 -12.65
CA ASP A 152 -40.28 19.87 -13.40
C ASP A 152 -41.35 20.09 -14.49
N ASP A 153 -42.18 21.13 -14.36
CA ASP A 153 -43.18 21.47 -15.37
C ASP A 153 -42.59 22.23 -16.57
N VAL A 154 -41.37 22.77 -16.45
CA VAL A 154 -40.71 23.62 -17.46
C VAL A 154 -39.33 23.11 -17.91
N VAL A 155 -38.69 22.23 -17.12
CA VAL A 155 -37.41 21.59 -17.44
C VAL A 155 -37.62 20.09 -17.61
N ASP A 156 -37.20 19.55 -18.76
CA ASP A 156 -37.20 18.11 -19.03
C ASP A 156 -35.92 17.46 -18.49
N PHE A 157 -36.06 16.69 -17.41
CA PHE A 157 -34.97 16.01 -16.72
C PHE A 157 -34.64 14.62 -17.31
N SER A 158 -35.39 14.13 -18.30
CA SER A 158 -35.22 12.77 -18.85
C SER A 158 -33.83 12.49 -19.44
N THR A 159 -33.09 13.55 -19.78
CA THR A 159 -31.74 13.48 -20.37
C THR A 159 -30.65 14.14 -19.53
N VAL A 160 -30.95 14.59 -18.30
CA VAL A 160 -30.03 15.37 -17.48
C VAL A 160 -29.12 14.46 -16.64
N ASP A 161 -27.81 14.67 -16.70
CA ASP A 161 -26.83 13.91 -15.93
C ASP A 161 -26.45 14.63 -14.62
N VAL A 162 -26.36 15.96 -14.64
CA VAL A 162 -26.00 16.78 -13.48
C VAL A 162 -26.95 17.98 -13.38
N VAL A 163 -27.36 18.36 -12.18
CA VAL A 163 -28.15 19.57 -11.94
C VAL A 163 -27.32 20.63 -11.24
N TRP A 164 -27.23 21.82 -11.82
CA TRP A 164 -26.70 23.02 -11.18
C TRP A 164 -27.87 23.87 -10.70
N VAL A 165 -27.92 24.16 -9.41
CA VAL A 165 -28.95 25.04 -8.82
C VAL A 165 -28.28 26.33 -8.37
N VAL A 166 -28.58 27.43 -9.05
CA VAL A 166 -28.20 28.76 -8.59
C VAL A 166 -29.27 29.27 -7.64
N TRP A 167 -28.88 29.67 -6.43
CA TRP A 167 -29.83 30.13 -5.42
C TRP A 167 -29.40 31.44 -4.73
N THR A 168 -30.39 32.25 -4.36
CA THR A 168 -30.17 33.55 -3.69
C THR A 168 -30.18 33.44 -2.17
N THR A 169 -29.47 34.34 -1.50
CA THR A 169 -29.38 34.36 -0.03
C THR A 169 -29.57 35.76 0.50
N LYS A 170 -30.40 35.93 1.55
CA LYS A 170 -30.58 37.23 2.20
C LYS A 170 -29.40 37.63 3.08
N THR A 171 -28.96 36.69 3.92
CA THR A 171 -27.88 36.90 4.90
C THR A 171 -26.88 35.74 4.77
N PRO A 172 -25.90 35.82 3.86
CA PRO A 172 -24.96 34.72 3.62
C PRO A 172 -24.20 34.32 4.88
N ARG A 173 -24.13 33.01 5.15
CA ARG A 173 -23.36 32.43 6.26
C ARG A 173 -22.14 31.69 5.73
N ASP A 174 -21.00 31.85 6.39
CA ASP A 174 -19.75 31.20 5.96
C ASP A 174 -19.79 29.67 6.04
N ALA A 175 -20.58 29.11 6.95
CA ALA A 175 -20.75 27.67 7.12
C ALA A 175 -21.53 26.99 5.97
N PHE A 176 -22.17 27.76 5.10
CA PHE A 176 -23.07 27.25 4.04
C PHE A 176 -22.70 27.90 2.71
N ARG A 177 -21.62 27.40 2.10
CA ARG A 177 -21.13 27.83 0.79
C ARG A 177 -21.71 26.95 -0.32
N SER A 178 -21.38 27.31 -1.55
CA SER A 178 -21.54 26.42 -2.69
C SER A 178 -20.94 25.04 -2.38
N HIS A 179 -21.63 23.99 -2.81
CA HIS A 179 -21.24 22.60 -2.56
C HIS A 179 -21.83 21.67 -3.62
N ALA A 180 -21.30 20.46 -3.72
CA ALA A 180 -21.79 19.43 -4.63
C ALA A 180 -21.99 18.07 -3.94
N GLY A 181 -22.74 17.19 -4.60
CA GLY A 181 -23.04 15.85 -4.11
C GLY A 181 -23.32 14.85 -5.23
N ASN A 182 -23.06 13.58 -4.94
CA ASN A 182 -23.10 12.46 -5.91
C ASN A 182 -24.08 11.34 -5.55
N ASP A 183 -24.74 11.45 -4.40
CA ASP A 183 -25.66 10.43 -3.86
C ASP A 183 -27.09 10.97 -3.72
N TYR A 184 -27.46 11.94 -4.55
CA TYR A 184 -28.86 12.39 -4.61
C TYR A 184 -29.77 11.24 -5.09
N GLY A 185 -31.03 11.26 -4.65
CA GLY A 185 -32.04 10.26 -5.00
C GLY A 185 -33.28 10.87 -5.62
N VAL A 186 -33.13 11.97 -6.36
CA VAL A 186 -34.27 12.77 -6.86
C VAL A 186 -34.80 12.14 -8.15
N VAL A 187 -36.09 11.82 -8.20
CA VAL A 187 -36.72 11.24 -9.40
C VAL A 187 -37.55 12.29 -10.10
N ALA A 188 -37.23 12.56 -11.37
CA ALA A 188 -37.92 13.50 -12.25
C ALA A 188 -37.92 12.96 -13.68
N ASP A 189 -39.02 13.10 -14.41
CA ASP A 189 -39.19 12.63 -15.80
C ASP A 189 -38.70 11.19 -16.10
N GLY A 190 -38.91 10.29 -15.13
CA GLY A 190 -38.52 8.87 -15.26
C GLY A 190 -37.02 8.61 -15.11
N ARG A 191 -36.23 9.60 -14.67
CA ARG A 191 -34.80 9.50 -14.39
C ARG A 191 -34.51 9.74 -12.91
N THR A 192 -33.53 9.03 -12.36
CA THR A 192 -32.97 9.32 -11.03
C THR A 192 -31.75 10.22 -11.19
N LEU A 193 -31.82 11.43 -10.63
CA LEU A 193 -30.77 12.42 -10.60
C LEU A 193 -29.91 12.18 -9.35
N THR A 194 -28.65 11.82 -9.57
CA THR A 194 -27.69 11.48 -8.52
C THR A 194 -26.65 12.56 -8.29
N HIS A 195 -26.38 13.41 -9.28
CA HIS A 195 -25.31 14.40 -9.25
C HIS A 195 -25.86 15.82 -9.28
N GLY A 196 -25.34 16.68 -8.42
CA GLY A 196 -25.71 18.09 -8.42
C GLY A 196 -24.72 19.00 -7.73
N ALA A 197 -24.75 20.28 -8.11
CA ALA A 197 -24.01 21.36 -7.46
C ALA A 197 -24.98 22.49 -7.09
N LEU A 198 -25.00 22.89 -5.82
CA LEU A 198 -25.81 23.99 -5.31
C LEU A 198 -24.92 25.21 -5.21
N LEU A 199 -25.09 26.13 -6.16
CA LEU A 199 -24.24 27.28 -6.39
C LEU A 199 -24.87 28.53 -5.79
N ARG A 200 -24.30 29.00 -4.68
CA ARG A 200 -24.79 30.19 -4.02
C ARG A 200 -24.45 31.42 -4.86
N GLN A 201 -25.46 32.23 -5.19
CA GLN A 201 -25.32 33.36 -6.10
C GLN A 201 -24.23 34.36 -5.66
N VAL A 202 -24.10 34.62 -4.35
CA VAL A 202 -23.05 35.52 -3.83
C VAL A 202 -21.63 34.95 -3.96
N ASP A 203 -21.47 33.62 -3.99
CA ASP A 203 -20.17 32.98 -4.20
C ASP A 203 -19.76 33.11 -5.67
N LEU A 204 -20.71 32.97 -6.59
CA LEU A 204 -20.48 33.20 -8.02
C LEU A 204 -20.07 34.65 -8.30
N ASN A 205 -20.71 35.62 -7.62
CA ASN A 205 -20.36 37.03 -7.76
C ASN A 205 -18.94 37.35 -7.23
N GLY A 206 -18.45 36.59 -6.24
CA GLY A 206 -17.14 36.79 -5.63
C GLY A 206 -16.01 35.99 -6.30
N GLY A 207 -16.18 34.68 -6.41
CA GLY A 207 -15.19 33.74 -6.95
C GLY A 207 -15.32 33.45 -8.45
N GLY A 208 -16.39 33.90 -9.09
CA GLY A 208 -16.60 33.73 -10.53
C GLY A 208 -16.69 32.25 -10.93
N HIS A 209 -16.11 31.93 -12.09
CA HIS A 209 -16.20 30.62 -12.71
C HIS A 209 -15.40 29.53 -11.96
N TRP A 210 -14.50 29.91 -11.06
CA TRP A 210 -13.74 28.95 -10.26
C TRP A 210 -14.62 28.17 -9.29
N VAL A 211 -15.71 28.78 -8.80
CA VAL A 211 -16.66 28.11 -7.90
C VAL A 211 -17.35 26.92 -8.57
N PRO A 212 -18.10 27.07 -9.68
CA PRO A 212 -18.73 25.91 -10.34
C PRO A 212 -17.72 24.90 -10.91
N THR A 213 -16.51 25.36 -11.25
CA THR A 213 -15.43 24.48 -11.70
C THR A 213 -14.91 23.61 -10.54
N HIS A 214 -14.76 24.18 -9.35
CA HIS A 214 -14.40 23.48 -8.13
C HIS A 214 -15.48 22.47 -7.74
N GLU A 215 -16.75 22.89 -7.75
CA GLU A 215 -17.87 21.98 -7.44
C GLU A 215 -17.97 20.80 -8.40
N MET A 216 -17.65 21.03 -9.69
CA MET A 216 -17.55 19.92 -10.64
C MET A 216 -16.41 18.96 -10.29
N GLY A 217 -15.32 19.41 -9.68
CA GLY A 217 -14.26 18.54 -9.15
C GLY A 217 -14.81 17.48 -8.18
N HIS A 218 -15.70 17.86 -7.27
CA HIS A 218 -16.39 16.91 -6.38
C HIS A 218 -17.36 16.00 -7.13
N VAL A 219 -18.08 16.53 -8.11
CA VAL A 219 -18.95 15.71 -8.99
C VAL A 219 -18.15 14.62 -9.70
N LEU A 220 -16.90 14.93 -10.07
CA LEU A 220 -15.95 14.00 -10.67
C LEU A 220 -15.19 13.12 -9.65
N GLY A 221 -15.41 13.31 -8.35
CA GLY A 221 -14.90 12.46 -7.28
C GLY A 221 -13.65 12.97 -6.55
N LEU A 222 -13.22 14.22 -6.77
CA LEU A 222 -12.08 14.82 -6.08
C LEU A 222 -12.45 15.34 -4.67
N PRO A 223 -11.56 15.22 -3.68
CA PRO A 223 -11.76 15.79 -2.34
C PRO A 223 -11.39 17.29 -2.28
N ASP A 224 -11.83 17.96 -1.21
CA ASP A 224 -11.31 19.26 -0.80
C ASP A 224 -9.86 19.10 -0.29
N LEU A 225 -8.98 20.01 -0.70
CA LEU A 225 -7.59 20.04 -0.26
C LEU A 225 -7.29 21.14 0.77
N TYR A 226 -8.23 22.05 1.02
CA TYR A 226 -8.11 23.05 2.07
C TYR A 226 -8.52 22.48 3.43
N ASP A 227 -7.86 22.93 4.48
CA ASP A 227 -8.09 22.51 5.85
C ASP A 227 -9.48 22.91 6.37
N THR A 228 -10.24 21.92 6.84
CA THR A 228 -11.59 22.08 7.41
C THR A 228 -11.63 21.90 8.93
N SER A 229 -10.48 21.66 9.58
CA SER A 229 -10.39 21.38 11.02
C SER A 229 -10.83 22.55 11.92
N ASN A 230 -10.87 23.78 11.38
CA ASN A 230 -11.20 25.00 12.10
C ASN A 230 -10.34 25.24 13.36
N ASP A 231 -9.11 24.73 13.39
CA ASP A 231 -8.17 24.87 14.51
C ASP A 231 -7.49 26.26 14.60
N GLY A 232 -7.80 27.14 13.66
CA GLY A 232 -7.25 28.49 13.55
C GLY A 232 -6.00 28.59 12.67
N ALA A 233 -5.52 27.49 12.11
CA ALA A 233 -4.48 27.50 11.11
C ALA A 233 -5.00 28.00 9.74
N PRO A 234 -4.10 28.39 8.82
CA PRO A 234 -4.48 28.78 7.47
C PRO A 234 -5.14 27.62 6.72
N SER A 235 -6.27 27.87 6.07
CA SER A 235 -6.99 26.85 5.29
C SER A 235 -6.14 26.24 4.17
N THR A 236 -5.22 27.02 3.59
CA THR A 236 -4.37 26.57 2.49
C THR A 236 -3.07 25.89 2.95
N ARG A 237 -2.91 25.54 4.24
CA ARG A 237 -1.64 25.06 4.82
C ARG A 237 -1.05 23.79 4.18
N TRP A 238 -1.87 23.00 3.49
CA TRP A 238 -1.46 21.75 2.86
C TRP A 238 -0.89 21.99 1.46
N THR A 239 -1.71 22.52 0.56
CA THR A 239 -1.42 22.62 -0.87
C THR A 239 -1.18 24.03 -1.37
N GLY A 240 -1.53 25.08 -0.61
CA GLY A 240 -1.48 26.44 -1.13
C GLY A 240 -2.47 26.64 -2.30
N PRO A 241 -2.25 27.65 -3.14
CA PRO A 241 -3.05 27.89 -4.33
C PRO A 241 -2.43 27.17 -5.54
N TRP A 242 -2.10 25.88 -5.36
CA TRP A 242 -1.51 25.05 -6.42
C TRP A 242 -2.53 24.12 -7.08
N ASP A 243 -3.74 24.03 -6.56
CA ASP A 243 -4.83 23.23 -7.12
C ASP A 243 -6.17 23.89 -6.81
N LEU A 244 -7.10 23.88 -7.77
CA LEU A 244 -8.43 24.45 -7.63
C LEU A 244 -9.21 23.85 -6.45
N MET A 245 -8.98 22.58 -6.11
CA MET A 245 -9.58 21.92 -4.95
C MET A 245 -9.01 22.41 -3.61
N GLY A 246 -7.88 23.13 -3.63
CA GLY A 246 -7.29 23.78 -2.46
C GLY A 246 -7.61 25.27 -2.32
N SER A 247 -7.89 25.98 -3.43
CA SER A 247 -8.28 27.39 -3.40
C SER A 247 -8.96 27.84 -4.70
N THR A 248 -10.04 28.62 -4.58
CA THR A 248 -10.72 29.28 -5.71
C THR A 248 -10.27 30.72 -5.93
N ILE A 249 -9.47 31.30 -5.05
CA ILE A 249 -9.12 32.74 -5.03
C ILE A 249 -7.62 33.03 -5.21
N GLY A 250 -6.78 31.99 -5.25
CA GLY A 250 -5.33 32.13 -5.38
C GLY A 250 -4.85 32.45 -6.80
N PRO A 251 -3.54 32.67 -6.99
CA PRO A 251 -2.95 32.96 -8.30
C PRO A 251 -2.73 31.74 -9.21
N GLY A 252 -2.85 30.53 -8.66
CA GLY A 252 -2.79 29.27 -9.39
C GLY A 252 -4.02 28.41 -9.10
N HIS A 253 -4.47 27.69 -10.12
CA HIS A 253 -5.68 26.86 -10.06
C HIS A 253 -5.52 25.53 -10.80
N ALA A 254 -4.44 25.32 -11.56
CA ALA A 254 -4.30 24.10 -12.35
C ALA A 254 -4.38 22.87 -11.45
N TYR A 255 -5.15 21.87 -11.86
CA TYR A 255 -5.16 20.58 -11.17
C TYR A 255 -3.76 19.99 -11.13
N PHE A 256 -3.39 19.43 -9.97
CA PHE A 256 -2.21 18.59 -9.82
C PHE A 256 -2.20 17.50 -10.90
N ALA A 257 -1.02 17.14 -11.39
CA ALA A 257 -0.83 16.05 -12.33
C ALA A 257 -1.39 14.73 -11.80
N TRP A 258 -1.38 14.55 -10.48
CA TRP A 258 -2.05 13.46 -9.77
C TRP A 258 -3.57 13.44 -9.99
N HIS A 259 -4.27 14.56 -9.78
CA HIS A 259 -5.71 14.66 -10.06
C HIS A 259 -6.03 14.50 -11.54
N ARG A 260 -5.20 15.08 -12.43
CA ARG A 260 -5.33 14.87 -13.87
C ARG A 260 -5.20 13.38 -14.22
N TRP A 261 -4.31 12.64 -13.57
CA TRP A 261 -4.16 11.21 -13.77
C TRP A 261 -5.34 10.40 -13.20
N MET A 262 -5.84 10.74 -12.01
CA MET A 262 -7.06 10.16 -11.43
C MET A 262 -8.28 10.32 -12.35
N LEU A 263 -8.45 11.49 -12.93
CA LEU A 263 -9.52 11.81 -13.88
C LEU A 263 -9.30 11.21 -15.28
N GLY A 264 -8.14 10.60 -15.55
CA GLY A 264 -7.77 10.11 -16.87
C GLY A 264 -7.48 11.22 -17.89
N TRP A 265 -7.37 12.48 -17.45
CA TRP A 265 -6.97 13.62 -18.27
C TRP A 265 -5.46 13.63 -18.52
N ALA A 266 -4.67 13.00 -17.66
CA ALA A 266 -3.32 12.53 -17.97
C ALA A 266 -3.38 11.01 -18.14
N SER A 267 -2.82 10.50 -19.24
CA SER A 267 -2.79 9.05 -19.49
C SER A 267 -1.64 8.38 -18.73
N ASP A 268 -1.69 7.06 -18.57
CA ASP A 268 -0.62 6.27 -17.95
C ASP A 268 0.73 6.46 -18.65
N ALA A 269 0.72 6.67 -19.97
CA ALA A 269 1.93 6.95 -20.74
C ALA A 269 2.58 8.30 -20.37
N GLN A 270 1.84 9.20 -19.73
CA GLN A 270 2.33 10.50 -19.24
C GLN A 270 2.81 10.46 -17.78
N VAL A 271 2.85 9.27 -17.17
CA VAL A 271 3.30 9.06 -15.79
C VAL A 271 4.60 8.27 -15.79
N ALA A 272 5.66 8.90 -15.32
CA ALA A 272 6.92 8.22 -15.02
C ALA A 272 6.86 7.66 -13.59
N CYS A 273 6.40 6.41 -13.46
CA CYS A 273 6.52 5.69 -12.20
C CYS A 273 7.99 5.28 -11.97
N VAL A 274 8.56 5.68 -10.84
CA VAL A 274 9.92 5.31 -10.41
C VAL A 274 9.77 4.31 -9.28
N LEU A 275 10.33 3.11 -9.47
CA LEU A 275 10.14 2.01 -8.53
C LEU A 275 11.09 2.15 -7.34
N PRO A 276 10.74 1.60 -6.16
CA PRO A 276 11.69 1.47 -5.06
C PRO A 276 12.97 0.75 -5.45
N GLY A 277 14.09 1.23 -4.94
CA GLY A 277 15.42 0.72 -5.26
C GLY A 277 15.99 1.30 -6.55
N GLU A 278 15.22 2.11 -7.29
CA GLU A 278 15.61 2.72 -8.56
C GLU A 278 16.07 4.17 -8.37
N THR A 279 17.04 4.59 -9.17
CA THR A 279 17.31 6.01 -9.44
C THR A 279 17.01 6.28 -10.91
N ARG A 280 16.10 7.20 -11.20
CA ARG A 280 15.67 7.53 -12.57
C ARG A 280 15.78 9.03 -12.85
N THR A 281 16.27 9.37 -14.04
CA THR A 281 16.17 10.74 -14.56
C THR A 281 14.89 10.88 -15.39
N VAL A 282 14.06 11.87 -15.06
CA VAL A 282 12.76 12.10 -15.69
C VAL A 282 12.73 13.50 -16.29
N SER A 283 12.29 13.59 -17.55
CA SER A 283 11.97 14.86 -18.21
C SER A 283 10.49 15.16 -18.03
N LEU A 284 10.15 16.24 -17.33
CA LEU A 284 8.80 16.68 -17.02
C LEU A 284 8.40 17.84 -17.93
N SER A 285 7.33 17.68 -18.67
CA SER A 285 6.66 18.79 -19.37
C SER A 285 5.73 19.54 -18.41
N PRO A 286 5.41 20.82 -18.67
CA PRO A 286 4.47 21.59 -17.87
C PRO A 286 3.15 20.83 -17.68
N VAL A 287 2.62 20.79 -16.45
CA VAL A 287 1.45 19.96 -16.09
C VAL A 287 0.20 20.22 -16.95
N GLN A 288 0.06 21.45 -17.44
CA GLN A 288 -1.05 21.88 -18.29
C GLN A 288 -0.80 21.68 -19.80
N SER A 289 0.30 21.04 -20.20
CA SER A 289 0.68 20.80 -21.60
C SER A 289 0.23 19.43 -22.15
N ASP A 290 0.60 19.16 -23.41
CA ASP A 290 0.43 17.86 -24.09
C ASP A 290 1.73 17.06 -24.13
N GLY A 291 2.67 17.41 -23.26
CA GLY A 291 3.98 16.79 -23.21
C GLY A 291 3.94 15.29 -22.88
N PRO A 292 5.01 14.56 -23.23
CA PRO A 292 5.07 13.11 -23.08
C PRO A 292 5.05 12.64 -21.63
N THR A 293 5.47 13.47 -20.67
CA THR A 293 5.47 13.14 -19.23
C THR A 293 5.01 14.36 -18.44
N LEU A 294 3.95 14.21 -17.67
CA LEU A 294 3.38 15.28 -16.84
C LEU A 294 3.63 15.05 -15.34
N LEU A 295 3.85 13.80 -14.95
CA LEU A 295 4.00 13.38 -13.55
C LEU A 295 5.17 12.39 -13.43
N ALA A 296 6.06 12.60 -12.47
CA ALA A 296 6.83 11.51 -11.89
C ALA A 296 6.21 11.12 -10.55
N ALA A 297 6.11 9.83 -10.29
CA ALA A 297 5.53 9.31 -9.06
C ALA A 297 6.45 8.26 -8.43
N VAL A 298 6.57 8.29 -7.10
CA VAL A 298 7.26 7.28 -6.31
C VAL A 298 6.30 6.85 -5.22
N ARG A 299 5.92 5.57 -5.19
CA ARG A 299 5.14 5.05 -4.07
C ARG A 299 6.08 4.88 -2.87
N LEU A 300 5.82 5.65 -1.82
CA LEU A 300 6.64 5.67 -0.60
C LEU A 300 6.28 4.49 0.31
N ASP A 301 4.98 4.18 0.41
CA ASP A 301 4.45 3.04 1.18
C ASP A 301 3.04 2.65 0.69
N ALA A 302 2.26 1.97 1.54
CA ALA A 302 0.92 1.50 1.20
C ALA A 302 -0.08 2.64 0.92
N SER A 303 0.06 3.80 1.60
CA SER A 303 -0.87 4.92 1.49
C SER A 303 -0.26 6.20 0.92
N ARG A 304 1.08 6.33 0.92
CA ARG A 304 1.77 7.56 0.50
C ARG A 304 2.45 7.43 -0.85
N VAL A 305 2.30 8.47 -1.66
CA VAL A 305 2.96 8.63 -2.97
C VAL A 305 3.60 10.00 -3.03
N LEU A 306 4.89 10.05 -3.35
CA LEU A 306 5.56 11.29 -3.71
C LEU A 306 5.31 11.59 -5.18
N THR A 307 4.90 12.80 -5.47
CA THR A 307 4.57 13.28 -6.81
C THR A 307 5.44 14.47 -7.18
N VAL A 308 5.85 14.53 -8.44
CA VAL A 308 6.73 15.58 -8.96
C VAL A 308 6.19 16.04 -10.31
N GLU A 309 5.98 17.33 -10.44
CA GLU A 309 5.42 17.95 -11.65
C GLU A 309 6.12 19.28 -11.97
N SER A 310 5.99 19.74 -13.22
CA SER A 310 6.53 21.02 -13.66
C SER A 310 5.41 22.07 -13.74
N ARG A 311 5.59 23.21 -13.06
CA ARG A 311 4.65 24.34 -13.03
C ARG A 311 5.17 25.53 -13.83
N ARG A 312 4.28 26.15 -14.60
CA ARG A 312 4.53 27.32 -15.45
C ARG A 312 3.40 28.33 -15.29
N ALA A 313 3.73 29.62 -15.42
CA ALA A 313 2.79 30.72 -15.34
C ALA A 313 1.97 30.86 -16.63
N GLU A 314 1.19 29.83 -16.94
CA GLU A 314 0.36 29.73 -18.13
C GLU A 314 -1.04 29.19 -17.80
N LYS A 315 -2.00 29.45 -18.69
CA LYS A 315 -3.37 28.93 -18.59
C LYS A 315 -3.96 29.22 -17.19
N TRP A 316 -4.32 28.19 -16.41
CA TRP A 316 -4.92 28.35 -15.08
C TRP A 316 -3.93 28.81 -14.01
N ASP A 317 -2.63 28.77 -14.30
CA ASP A 317 -1.56 29.20 -13.41
C ASP A 317 -0.96 30.54 -13.84
N VAL A 318 -1.59 31.30 -14.74
CA VAL A 318 -1.04 32.56 -15.27
C VAL A 318 -0.64 33.58 -14.20
N GLY A 319 -1.19 33.47 -12.98
CA GLY A 319 -0.89 34.35 -11.85
C GLY A 319 0.26 33.90 -10.96
N ILE A 320 0.79 32.67 -11.09
CA ILE A 320 1.79 32.15 -10.14
C ILE A 320 3.09 32.98 -10.20
N PRO A 321 3.69 33.33 -9.04
CA PRO A 321 4.88 34.19 -9.00
C PRO A 321 6.17 33.42 -9.30
N HIS A 322 6.17 32.11 -9.10
CA HIS A 322 7.36 31.26 -9.18
C HIS A 322 7.06 29.98 -9.97
N GLU A 323 7.81 29.78 -11.04
CA GLU A 323 7.79 28.55 -11.84
C GLU A 323 8.86 27.57 -11.33
N GLY A 324 8.69 26.29 -11.62
CA GLY A 324 9.68 25.26 -11.31
C GLY A 324 9.07 23.90 -11.09
N VAL A 325 9.82 23.05 -10.39
CA VAL A 325 9.40 21.67 -10.09
C VAL A 325 8.66 21.65 -8.77
N LEU A 326 7.37 21.35 -8.78
CA LEU A 326 6.57 21.20 -7.56
C LEU A 326 6.63 19.74 -7.11
N VAL A 327 6.98 19.54 -5.84
CA VAL A 327 6.98 18.23 -5.19
C VAL A 327 5.80 18.21 -4.21
N SER A 328 5.05 17.11 -4.17
CA SER A 328 3.94 16.95 -3.23
C SER A 328 3.82 15.51 -2.77
N THR A 329 3.44 15.30 -1.50
CA THR A 329 3.09 14.01 -0.96
C THR A 329 1.57 13.83 -1.02
N VAL A 330 1.12 12.75 -1.64
CA VAL A 330 -0.28 12.29 -1.60
C VAL A 330 -0.38 11.23 -0.50
N ASP A 331 -1.35 11.34 0.40
CA ASP A 331 -1.69 10.34 1.40
C ASP A 331 -3.16 9.93 1.27
N VAL A 332 -3.38 8.76 0.67
CA VAL A 332 -4.73 8.24 0.40
C VAL A 332 -5.48 7.80 1.66
N SER A 333 -4.80 7.72 2.81
CA SER A 333 -5.46 7.40 4.08
C SER A 333 -6.19 8.61 4.69
N ARG A 334 -5.88 9.83 4.23
CA ARG A 334 -6.48 11.06 4.75
C ARG A 334 -7.76 11.41 4.00
N THR A 335 -8.71 11.98 4.73
CA THR A 335 -10.02 12.33 4.18
C THR A 335 -10.02 13.74 3.58
N THR A 336 -11.10 14.06 2.86
CA THR A 336 -11.37 15.43 2.39
C THR A 336 -11.17 16.46 3.51
N GLY A 337 -10.47 17.54 3.21
CA GLY A 337 -10.17 18.63 4.13
C GLY A 337 -9.12 18.34 5.22
N ASP A 338 -8.57 17.13 5.29
CA ASP A 338 -7.50 16.77 6.24
C ASP A 338 -6.10 16.79 5.57
N GLY A 339 -5.95 17.43 4.42
CA GLY A 339 -4.66 17.50 3.71
C GLY A 339 -4.21 16.17 3.10
N PRO A 340 -5.03 15.52 2.25
CA PRO A 340 -4.64 14.30 1.56
C PRO A 340 -3.59 14.52 0.45
N ILE A 341 -3.31 15.79 0.12
CA ILE A 341 -2.12 16.19 -0.64
C ILE A 341 -1.42 17.30 0.13
N GLN A 342 -0.10 17.23 0.23
CA GLN A 342 0.73 18.23 0.89
C GLN A 342 1.90 18.63 -0.01
N VAL A 343 2.07 19.93 -0.24
CA VAL A 343 3.17 20.48 -1.04
C VAL A 343 4.46 20.53 -0.23
N GLU A 344 5.57 20.14 -0.85
CA GLU A 344 6.87 20.05 -0.20
C GLU A 344 7.85 21.14 -0.66
N PHE A 345 8.83 21.43 0.18
CA PHE A 345 9.85 22.46 -0.06
C PHE A 345 11.22 21.82 -0.22
N ALA A 346 12.12 22.46 -0.97
CA ALA A 346 13.52 22.05 -1.00
C ALA A 346 14.14 21.96 0.42
N ASP A 347 15.14 21.10 0.56
CA ASP A 347 15.87 20.87 1.81
C ASP A 347 16.39 22.19 2.40
N GLY A 348 16.02 22.46 3.66
CA GLY A 348 16.40 23.68 4.37
C GLY A 348 15.55 24.92 4.01
N ARG A 349 14.51 24.78 3.19
CA ARG A 349 13.60 25.87 2.78
C ARG A 349 12.20 25.72 3.38
N HIS A 350 12.12 25.40 4.67
CA HIS A 350 10.84 25.23 5.37
C HIS A 350 10.36 26.56 5.97
N PRO A 351 9.14 27.01 5.67
CA PRO A 351 8.58 28.20 6.31
C PRO A 351 8.08 27.88 7.73
N ASP A 352 8.17 28.87 8.63
CA ASP A 352 7.64 28.75 10.00
C ASP A 352 6.10 28.59 10.01
N VAL A 353 5.42 29.18 9.02
CA VAL A 353 3.97 29.12 8.84
C VAL A 353 3.69 28.69 7.42
N ARG A 354 2.82 27.69 7.25
CA ARG A 354 2.34 27.25 5.93
C ARG A 354 0.99 27.92 5.63
N ASN A 355 0.98 28.78 4.63
CA ASN A 355 -0.20 29.47 4.09
C ASN A 355 -0.03 29.74 2.58
N GLU A 356 -1.01 30.42 2.00
CA GLU A 356 -1.05 30.73 0.56
C GLU A 356 0.24 31.40 0.09
N ALA A 357 0.69 32.45 0.78
CA ALA A 357 1.88 33.20 0.38
C ALA A 357 3.17 32.37 0.48
N THR A 358 3.34 31.61 1.57
CA THR A 358 4.57 30.83 1.77
C THR A 358 4.65 29.61 0.86
N LEU A 359 3.51 29.01 0.51
CA LEU A 359 3.49 27.82 -0.34
C LEU A 359 3.76 28.15 -1.80
N LEU A 360 3.54 29.40 -2.23
CA LEU A 360 3.93 29.85 -3.57
C LEU A 360 5.44 29.86 -3.80
N ASP A 361 6.25 29.84 -2.73
CA ASP A 361 7.69 29.68 -2.85
C ASP A 361 8.13 28.23 -3.01
N ALA A 362 7.23 27.24 -2.84
CA ALA A 362 7.58 25.82 -2.80
C ALA A 362 8.36 25.26 -4.00
N PRO A 363 8.06 25.62 -5.28
CA PRO A 363 8.71 25.00 -6.44
C PRO A 363 10.24 24.97 -6.32
N LEU A 364 10.82 23.78 -6.52
CA LEU A 364 12.25 23.55 -6.54
C LEU A 364 12.85 24.25 -7.77
N ARG A 365 14.00 24.88 -7.52
CA ARG A 365 14.80 25.57 -8.53
C ARG A 365 15.95 24.68 -9.00
N LEU A 366 16.60 25.07 -10.09
CA LEU A 366 17.79 24.40 -10.60
C LEU A 366 18.83 24.13 -9.49
N GLY A 367 19.24 22.87 -9.34
CA GLY A 367 20.22 22.42 -8.37
C GLY A 367 19.68 22.25 -6.94
N GLU A 368 18.41 22.55 -6.67
CA GLU A 368 17.78 22.26 -5.39
C GLU A 368 17.38 20.78 -5.31
N THR A 369 17.33 20.28 -4.08
CA THR A 369 16.89 18.91 -3.75
C THR A 369 15.79 18.98 -2.71
N TYR A 370 14.80 18.10 -2.80
CA TYR A 370 13.93 17.71 -1.70
C TYR A 370 14.25 16.28 -1.29
N THR A 371 14.29 16.01 0.01
CA THR A 371 14.45 14.66 0.56
C THR A 371 13.29 14.33 1.51
N ASP A 372 12.54 13.26 1.23
CA ASP A 372 11.53 12.75 2.17
C ASP A 372 12.24 12.22 3.42
N ALA A 373 11.91 12.80 4.58
CA ALA A 373 12.61 12.50 5.83
C ALA A 373 12.36 11.07 6.33
N ALA A 374 11.24 10.44 5.96
CA ALA A 374 10.87 9.11 6.43
C ALA A 374 11.55 8.01 5.63
N THR A 375 11.63 8.17 4.31
CA THR A 375 12.09 7.12 3.39
C THR A 375 13.46 7.40 2.78
N GLY A 376 13.97 8.63 2.86
CA GLY A 376 15.21 9.06 2.22
C GLY A 376 15.11 9.25 0.71
N VAL A 377 13.92 9.09 0.11
CA VAL A 377 13.71 9.36 -1.33
C VAL A 377 14.03 10.81 -1.61
N SER A 378 14.80 11.08 -2.66
CA SER A 378 15.18 12.45 -3.01
C SER A 378 14.85 12.81 -4.45
N ILE A 379 14.47 14.08 -4.65
CA ILE A 379 14.18 14.69 -5.93
C ILE A 379 15.16 15.84 -6.15
N HIS A 380 16.05 15.72 -7.14
CA HIS A 380 17.01 16.75 -7.49
C HIS A 380 16.69 17.37 -8.86
N VAL A 381 16.73 18.70 -8.99
CA VAL A 381 16.48 19.37 -10.27
C VAL A 381 17.79 19.52 -11.05
N ASP A 382 17.99 18.64 -12.04
CA ASP A 382 19.19 18.60 -12.89
C ASP A 382 19.22 19.74 -13.92
N SER A 383 18.08 20.09 -14.50
CA SER A 383 17.97 21.23 -15.44
C SER A 383 16.56 21.81 -15.49
N THR A 384 16.45 23.09 -15.84
CA THR A 384 15.17 23.76 -16.09
C THR A 384 15.15 24.36 -17.49
N GLY A 385 13.98 24.42 -18.10
CA GLY A 385 13.78 24.92 -19.46
C GLY A 385 12.37 25.43 -19.69
N ALA A 386 12.12 26.11 -20.81
CA ALA A 386 10.79 26.65 -21.11
C ALA A 386 9.72 25.54 -21.18
N ASP A 387 10.04 24.45 -21.90
CA ASP A 387 9.09 23.39 -22.21
C ASP A 387 9.31 22.10 -21.41
N VAL A 388 10.42 21.98 -20.69
CA VAL A 388 10.82 20.78 -19.94
C VAL A 388 11.68 21.15 -18.73
N ASP A 389 11.40 20.55 -17.58
CA ASP A 389 12.34 20.41 -16.46
C ASP A 389 12.87 18.97 -16.41
N VAL A 390 14.14 18.79 -16.06
CA VAL A 390 14.73 17.46 -15.87
C VAL A 390 15.05 17.25 -14.41
N VAL A 391 14.50 16.20 -13.82
CA VAL A 391 14.69 15.83 -12.42
C VAL A 391 15.34 14.46 -12.31
N ARG A 392 16.17 14.28 -11.28
CA ARG A 392 16.63 12.98 -10.84
C ARG A 392 15.85 12.57 -9.62
N VAL A 393 15.10 11.48 -9.77
CA VAL A 393 14.32 10.84 -8.72
C VAL A 393 15.16 9.68 -8.20
N ASP A 394 15.61 9.76 -6.95
CA ASP A 394 16.37 8.71 -6.29
C ASP A 394 15.51 8.03 -5.23
N ALA A 395 14.99 6.86 -5.56
CA ALA A 395 14.23 5.98 -4.68
C ALA A 395 15.06 4.78 -4.20
N SER A 396 16.39 4.82 -4.35
CA SER A 396 17.30 3.73 -3.93
C SER A 396 17.29 3.50 -2.41
N SER A 397 16.91 4.51 -1.63
CA SER A 397 16.74 4.43 -0.19
C SER A 397 15.56 3.53 0.21
N ILE A 398 14.51 3.46 -0.61
CA ILE A 398 13.43 2.48 -0.45
C ILE A 398 13.94 1.18 -1.06
N THR A 399 14.76 0.47 -0.30
CA THR A 399 15.07 -0.91 -0.65
C THR A 399 13.85 -1.75 -0.26
N PRO A 400 13.17 -2.46 -1.20
CA PRO A 400 12.48 -3.68 -0.81
C PRO A 400 13.53 -4.48 -0.05
N ARG A 401 13.31 -4.78 1.24
CA ARG A 401 14.35 -5.41 2.07
C ARG A 401 14.93 -6.57 1.28
N PRO A 402 16.20 -6.50 0.84
CA PRO A 402 16.75 -7.54 0.02
C PRO A 402 16.74 -8.79 0.87
N VAL A 403 15.85 -9.70 0.54
CA VAL A 403 15.94 -11.05 1.06
C VAL A 403 17.24 -11.57 0.48
N THR A 404 18.22 -11.80 1.36
CA THR A 404 19.49 -12.44 1.02
C THR A 404 19.22 -13.63 0.10
N ALA A 405 20.06 -13.83 -0.92
CA ALA A 405 19.85 -14.89 -1.91
C ALA A 405 19.61 -16.24 -1.22
N THR A 406 20.35 -16.49 -0.14
CA THR A 406 20.15 -17.58 0.82
C THR A 406 19.69 -17.01 2.15
N LYS A 407 18.52 -17.45 2.65
CA LYS A 407 17.86 -16.88 3.83
C LYS A 407 17.61 -17.88 4.97
N THR A 408 17.63 -17.43 6.21
CA THR A 408 17.15 -18.17 7.40
C THR A 408 15.91 -17.49 7.96
N ILE A 409 14.77 -18.20 8.01
CA ILE A 409 13.48 -17.66 8.46
C ILE A 409 13.04 -18.38 9.74
N ALA A 410 12.70 -17.64 10.79
CA ALA A 410 12.16 -18.20 12.04
C ALA A 410 10.64 -18.05 12.12
N THR A 411 9.90 -19.16 12.24
CA THR A 411 8.45 -19.10 12.46
C THR A 411 8.16 -18.85 13.93
N TYR A 412 7.44 -17.78 14.25
CA TYR A 412 7.05 -17.42 15.61
C TYR A 412 5.53 -17.56 15.77
N ARG A 413 5.10 -18.82 15.92
CA ARG A 413 3.69 -19.17 16.06
C ARG A 413 3.26 -19.16 17.53
N THR A 414 4.00 -19.88 18.34
CA THR A 414 3.87 -19.93 19.79
C THR A 414 4.65 -18.76 20.39
N THR A 415 3.94 -17.78 20.95
CA THR A 415 4.51 -16.57 21.56
C THR A 415 4.74 -16.69 23.05
N ASN A 416 4.08 -17.63 23.72
CA ASN A 416 4.08 -17.71 25.17
C ASN A 416 4.29 -19.15 25.63
N ASP A 417 5.06 -19.31 26.71
CA ASP A 417 5.10 -20.53 27.52
C ASP A 417 4.38 -20.25 28.84
N GLY A 418 3.12 -20.68 28.94
CA GLY A 418 2.23 -20.23 30.00
C GLY A 418 1.96 -18.72 29.89
N ASP A 419 2.28 -17.98 30.93
CA ASP A 419 2.10 -16.52 31.00
C ASP A 419 3.36 -15.73 30.57
N GLU A 420 4.48 -16.40 30.30
CA GLU A 420 5.74 -15.76 29.92
C GLU A 420 5.89 -15.69 28.39
N VAL A 421 6.24 -14.51 27.87
CA VAL A 421 6.58 -14.34 26.45
C VAL A 421 7.89 -15.05 26.12
N ILE A 422 7.95 -15.72 24.97
CA ILE A 422 9.15 -16.37 24.46
C ILE A 422 10.00 -15.29 23.76
N PRO A 423 11.21 -14.95 24.27
CA PRO A 423 11.99 -13.83 23.76
C PRO A 423 12.64 -14.12 22.40
N LEU A 424 12.74 -13.09 21.56
CA LEU A 424 13.36 -13.12 20.24
C LEU A 424 14.68 -12.34 20.17
N ASP A 425 15.03 -11.57 21.21
CA ASP A 425 16.24 -10.75 21.28
C ASP A 425 17.53 -11.53 20.98
N ASP A 426 17.61 -12.79 21.42
CA ASP A 426 18.73 -13.69 21.18
C ASP A 426 19.00 -13.93 19.67
N LEU A 427 17.99 -13.77 18.80
CA LEU A 427 18.19 -13.83 17.34
C LEU A 427 19.15 -12.73 16.87
N VAL A 428 19.09 -11.56 17.48
CA VAL A 428 19.92 -10.39 17.18
C VAL A 428 21.20 -10.42 18.01
N THR A 429 21.10 -10.53 19.33
CA THR A 429 22.24 -10.35 20.25
C THR A 429 23.29 -11.45 20.11
N ARG A 430 22.91 -12.64 19.62
CA ARG A 430 23.82 -13.77 19.34
C ARG A 430 24.34 -13.82 17.91
N GLY A 431 23.89 -12.92 17.03
CA GLY A 431 24.32 -12.90 15.63
C GLY A 431 23.93 -14.18 14.87
N THR A 432 22.69 -14.66 15.04
CA THR A 432 22.21 -15.90 14.41
C THR A 432 22.15 -15.86 12.89
N GLY A 433 22.13 -14.64 12.32
CA GLY A 433 21.96 -14.39 10.89
C GLY A 433 20.57 -14.76 10.37
N VAL A 434 19.54 -14.70 11.22
CA VAL A 434 18.14 -14.78 10.77
C VAL A 434 17.80 -13.56 9.92
N ASP A 435 17.20 -13.81 8.76
CA ASP A 435 16.86 -12.79 7.77
C ASP A 435 15.41 -12.34 7.85
N ALA A 436 14.52 -13.10 8.50
CA ALA A 436 13.12 -12.75 8.69
C ALA A 436 12.46 -13.57 9.81
N VAL A 437 11.39 -13.02 10.41
CA VAL A 437 10.53 -13.75 11.35
C VAL A 437 9.11 -13.84 10.79
N ALA A 438 8.63 -15.06 10.61
CA ALA A 438 7.28 -15.36 10.17
C ALA A 438 6.33 -15.45 11.37
N PHE A 439 5.58 -14.38 11.61
CA PHE A 439 4.63 -14.26 12.72
C PHE A 439 3.23 -14.75 12.30
N GLY A 440 2.64 -15.66 13.07
CA GLY A 440 1.38 -16.26 12.66
C GLY A 440 0.90 -17.40 13.56
N THR A 441 0.00 -18.26 13.09
CA THR A 441 -0.75 -18.13 11.83
C THR A 441 -2.04 -17.34 12.04
N PHE A 442 -2.41 -16.54 11.04
CA PHE A 442 -3.64 -15.74 11.05
C PHE A 442 -4.70 -16.32 10.12
N ASP A 443 -5.96 -16.20 10.53
CA ASP A 443 -7.12 -16.65 9.76
C ASP A 443 -8.23 -15.58 9.73
N LEU A 444 -9.21 -15.76 8.85
CA LEU A 444 -10.33 -14.84 8.66
C LEU A 444 -11.66 -15.59 8.68
N ARG A 445 -12.54 -15.22 9.61
CA ARG A 445 -13.87 -15.80 9.75
C ARG A 445 -14.90 -15.20 8.80
N ASP A 446 -16.02 -15.92 8.66
CA ASP A 446 -17.22 -15.51 7.90
C ASP A 446 -17.79 -14.14 8.32
N ASP A 447 -17.64 -13.72 9.58
CA ASP A 447 -18.07 -12.42 10.08
C ASP A 447 -17.06 -11.29 9.86
N GLY A 448 -15.90 -11.60 9.29
CA GLY A 448 -14.80 -10.66 9.04
C GLY A 448 -13.83 -10.50 10.22
N ALA A 449 -14.00 -11.26 11.30
CA ALA A 449 -13.07 -11.23 12.43
C ALA A 449 -11.74 -11.92 12.10
N PHE A 450 -10.64 -11.30 12.50
CA PHE A 450 -9.29 -11.86 12.41
C PHE A 450 -9.03 -12.78 13.59
N LEU A 451 -8.46 -13.94 13.29
CA LEU A 451 -8.04 -14.90 14.30
C LEU A 451 -6.52 -15.05 14.27
N ARG A 452 -5.91 -15.24 15.43
CA ARG A 452 -4.54 -15.72 15.57
C ARG A 452 -4.57 -17.01 16.37
N ASN A 453 -3.99 -18.09 15.83
CA ASN A 453 -4.01 -19.41 16.47
C ASN A 453 -5.43 -19.87 16.88
N GLY A 454 -6.46 -19.48 16.11
CA GLY A 454 -7.86 -19.83 16.34
C GLY A 454 -8.65 -18.87 17.24
N GLU A 455 -8.00 -17.91 17.90
CA GLU A 455 -8.65 -16.97 18.83
C GLU A 455 -8.77 -15.56 18.23
N PRO A 456 -9.83 -14.79 18.55
CA PRO A 456 -9.99 -13.42 18.08
C PRO A 456 -8.78 -12.55 18.38
N PHE A 457 -8.30 -11.84 17.36
CA PHE A 457 -7.11 -11.01 17.45
C PHE A 457 -7.43 -9.55 17.17
N PHE A 458 -7.07 -8.68 18.12
CA PHE A 458 -7.23 -7.23 18.05
C PHE A 458 -5.86 -6.53 18.09
N ALA A 459 -5.83 -5.23 17.81
CA ALA A 459 -4.58 -4.47 17.76
C ALA A 459 -3.79 -4.47 19.10
N ASP A 460 -4.48 -4.62 20.23
CA ASP A 460 -3.94 -4.64 21.59
C ASP A 460 -3.74 -6.06 22.16
N THR A 461 -3.96 -7.11 21.35
CA THR A 461 -3.72 -8.50 21.76
C THR A 461 -2.22 -8.81 21.77
N ASP A 462 -1.74 -9.48 22.83
CA ASP A 462 -0.36 -9.94 23.02
C ASP A 462 0.71 -8.82 22.96
N PRO A 463 0.63 -7.82 23.86
CA PRO A 463 1.49 -6.64 23.82
C PRO A 463 2.99 -6.97 23.97
N ASP A 464 3.32 -8.01 24.73
CA ASP A 464 4.70 -8.41 24.97
C ASP A 464 5.33 -9.04 23.72
N ALA A 465 4.63 -9.94 23.01
CA ALA A 465 5.11 -10.45 21.73
C ALA A 465 5.24 -9.34 20.67
N ARG A 466 4.34 -8.35 20.68
CA ARG A 466 4.45 -7.19 19.79
C ARG A 466 5.69 -6.35 20.09
N ALA A 467 6.07 -6.23 21.37
CA ALA A 467 7.30 -5.55 21.75
C ALA A 467 8.54 -6.28 21.19
N GLU A 468 8.61 -7.60 21.34
CA GLU A 468 9.69 -8.43 20.76
C GLU A 468 9.80 -8.24 19.24
N LEU A 469 8.67 -8.29 18.53
CA LEU A 469 8.63 -8.08 17.08
C LEU A 469 9.02 -6.65 16.68
N ALA A 470 8.74 -5.65 17.51
CA ALA A 470 9.14 -4.27 17.27
C ALA A 470 10.67 -4.09 17.42
N GLU A 471 11.28 -4.75 18.41
CA GLU A 471 12.74 -4.76 18.58
C GLU A 471 13.46 -5.40 17.38
N LEU A 472 12.94 -6.52 16.88
CA LEU A 472 13.46 -7.14 15.66
C LEU A 472 13.39 -6.21 14.44
N ARG A 473 12.26 -5.52 14.25
CA ARG A 473 12.12 -4.55 13.16
C ARG A 473 13.11 -3.41 13.27
N ALA A 474 13.31 -2.89 14.47
CA ALA A 474 14.30 -1.85 14.77
C ALA A 474 15.75 -2.34 14.53
N ALA A 475 16.01 -3.64 14.70
CA ALA A 475 17.28 -4.28 14.37
C ALA A 475 17.43 -4.64 12.88
N GLY A 476 16.43 -4.34 12.04
CA GLY A 476 16.49 -4.60 10.59
C GLY A 476 15.93 -5.95 10.15
N ILE A 477 15.36 -6.76 11.04
CA ILE A 477 14.76 -8.08 10.72
C ILE A 477 13.27 -7.91 10.39
N PRO A 478 12.79 -8.28 9.18
CA PRO A 478 11.41 -8.11 8.76
C PRO A 478 10.48 -9.10 9.44
N VAL A 479 9.27 -8.63 9.72
CA VAL A 479 8.19 -9.45 10.27
C VAL A 479 7.20 -9.76 9.15
N VAL A 480 7.16 -11.04 8.79
CA VAL A 480 6.30 -11.60 7.75
C VAL A 480 5.03 -12.12 8.41
N VAL A 481 3.86 -11.63 8.03
CA VAL A 481 2.60 -12.19 8.53
C VAL A 481 2.27 -13.48 7.79
N THR A 482 2.04 -14.57 8.51
CA THR A 482 1.64 -15.85 7.91
C THR A 482 0.13 -16.00 7.95
N LEU A 483 -0.52 -15.99 6.80
CA LEU A 483 -1.94 -16.23 6.62
C LEU A 483 -2.20 -17.73 6.35
N GLY A 484 -3.22 -18.30 6.98
CA GLY A 484 -3.67 -19.67 6.77
C GLY A 484 -3.16 -20.68 7.80
N GLY A 485 -2.58 -21.79 7.34
CA GLY A 485 -2.18 -22.92 8.19
C GLY A 485 -3.20 -24.07 8.26
N GLU A 486 -3.19 -24.84 9.35
CA GLU A 486 -3.89 -26.14 9.47
C GLU A 486 -5.42 -26.08 9.44
N SER A 487 -6.02 -24.95 9.79
CA SER A 487 -7.48 -24.81 9.92
C SER A 487 -7.99 -23.51 9.30
N ALA A 488 -7.43 -23.17 8.13
CA ALA A 488 -7.59 -21.87 7.50
C ALA A 488 -8.92 -21.69 6.76
N SER A 489 -9.88 -21.03 7.39
CA SER A 489 -11.15 -20.62 6.77
C SER A 489 -11.00 -19.46 5.77
N ILE A 490 -9.90 -18.69 5.85
CA ILE A 490 -9.58 -17.54 5.01
C ILE A 490 -9.65 -17.87 3.50
N TRP A 491 -9.18 -19.05 3.09
CA TRP A 491 -9.22 -19.47 1.69
C TRP A 491 -10.64 -19.67 1.17
N SER A 492 -11.52 -20.22 2.01
CA SER A 492 -12.93 -20.45 1.70
C SER A 492 -13.70 -19.13 1.61
N VAL A 493 -13.51 -18.22 2.56
CA VAL A 493 -14.23 -16.94 2.57
C VAL A 493 -13.79 -16.02 1.42
N LEU A 494 -12.48 -15.97 1.13
CA LEU A 494 -11.95 -15.22 -0.02
C LEU A 494 -12.46 -15.77 -1.35
N SER A 495 -12.62 -17.09 -1.47
CA SER A 495 -13.18 -17.71 -2.68
C SER A 495 -14.67 -17.42 -2.86
N ARG A 496 -15.42 -17.25 -1.76
CA ARG A 496 -16.86 -16.97 -1.80
C ARG A 496 -17.18 -15.51 -2.16
N ASP A 497 -16.47 -14.56 -1.56
CA ASP A 497 -16.68 -13.12 -1.78
C ASP A 497 -15.36 -12.36 -1.58
N PHE A 498 -14.52 -12.39 -2.61
CA PHE A 498 -13.18 -11.84 -2.53
C PHE A 498 -13.18 -10.38 -2.09
N ASP A 499 -13.98 -9.51 -2.71
CA ASP A 499 -13.87 -8.07 -2.50
C ASP A 499 -14.24 -7.67 -1.07
N ARG A 500 -15.27 -8.31 -0.48
CA ARG A 500 -15.63 -8.11 0.92
C ARG A 500 -14.54 -8.58 1.88
N TYR A 501 -14.12 -9.84 1.76
CA TYR A 501 -13.21 -10.44 2.73
C TYR A 501 -11.76 -9.96 2.57
N TYR A 502 -11.35 -9.68 1.33
CA TYR A 502 -10.08 -9.03 1.05
C TYR A 502 -10.08 -7.58 1.57
N GLY A 503 -11.19 -6.84 1.48
CA GLY A 503 -11.32 -5.51 2.09
C GLY A 503 -11.02 -5.54 3.59
N ASN A 504 -11.57 -6.52 4.32
CA ASN A 504 -11.25 -6.73 5.73
C ASN A 504 -9.75 -7.04 5.92
N LEU A 505 -9.21 -8.00 5.14
CA LEU A 505 -7.81 -8.42 5.23
C LEU A 505 -6.86 -7.25 5.01
N ARG A 506 -7.11 -6.48 3.95
CA ARG A 506 -6.34 -5.28 3.61
C ARG A 506 -6.31 -4.30 4.78
N GLY A 507 -7.47 -3.97 5.36
CA GLY A 507 -7.54 -3.06 6.51
C GLY A 507 -6.73 -3.56 7.70
N TYR A 508 -6.79 -4.86 8.00
CA TYR A 508 -5.99 -5.46 9.07
C TYR A 508 -4.48 -5.41 8.80
N LEU A 509 -4.06 -5.74 7.58
CA LEU A 509 -2.66 -5.72 7.17
C LEU A 509 -2.09 -4.30 7.23
N GLN A 510 -2.86 -3.31 6.77
CA GLN A 510 -2.50 -1.89 6.83
C GLN A 510 -2.41 -1.38 8.27
N MET A 511 -3.34 -1.76 9.15
CA MET A 511 -3.36 -1.32 10.56
C MET A 511 -2.17 -1.85 11.37
N ASN A 512 -1.63 -3.03 11.02
CA ASN A 512 -0.57 -3.69 11.79
C ASN A 512 0.84 -3.51 11.19
N SER A 513 0.96 -2.82 10.06
CA SER A 513 2.25 -2.51 9.41
C SER A 513 3.18 -3.72 9.28
N PHE A 514 2.66 -4.84 8.77
CA PHE A 514 3.50 -6.00 8.46
C PHE A 514 4.42 -5.72 7.27
N ASP A 515 5.64 -6.25 7.30
CA ASP A 515 6.66 -5.98 6.28
C ASP A 515 6.44 -6.84 5.02
N ALA A 516 5.83 -8.02 5.18
CA ALA A 516 5.61 -9.00 4.12
C ALA A 516 4.46 -9.93 4.48
N VAL A 517 3.91 -10.64 3.50
CA VAL A 517 2.79 -11.58 3.64
C VAL A 517 3.21 -12.96 3.14
N GLU A 518 3.11 -13.98 3.99
CA GLU A 518 3.31 -15.38 3.65
C GLU A 518 1.95 -16.08 3.61
N LEU A 519 1.65 -16.76 2.50
CA LEU A 519 0.42 -17.54 2.35
C LEU A 519 0.73 -19.03 2.60
N ASP A 520 0.33 -19.55 3.76
CA ASP A 520 0.40 -20.97 4.10
C ASP A 520 -0.89 -21.68 3.64
N ILE A 521 -0.85 -22.18 2.40
CA ILE A 521 -1.97 -22.86 1.75
C ILE A 521 -1.75 -24.38 1.89
N ARG A 522 -2.68 -25.05 2.60
CA ARG A 522 -2.62 -26.50 2.88
C ARG A 522 -3.77 -27.30 2.26
N THR A 523 -4.62 -26.65 1.49
CA THR A 523 -5.79 -27.23 0.82
C THR A 523 -5.74 -26.92 -0.68
N ASP A 524 -6.64 -27.50 -1.45
CA ASP A 524 -6.88 -27.04 -2.81
C ASP A 524 -7.28 -25.56 -2.79
N LEU A 525 -6.68 -24.78 -3.69
CA LEU A 525 -7.07 -23.40 -3.95
C LEU A 525 -6.79 -23.11 -5.43
N ASP A 526 -7.78 -22.56 -6.11
CA ASP A 526 -7.69 -22.25 -7.53
C ASP A 526 -6.51 -21.32 -7.85
N THR A 527 -5.75 -21.62 -8.91
CA THR A 527 -4.60 -20.82 -9.34
C THR A 527 -4.98 -19.37 -9.61
N GLY A 528 -6.14 -19.12 -10.23
CA GLY A 528 -6.64 -17.77 -10.50
C GLY A 528 -6.95 -17.01 -9.22
N MET A 529 -7.46 -17.69 -8.19
CA MET A 529 -7.68 -17.13 -6.87
C MET A 529 -6.36 -16.73 -6.19
N ILE A 530 -5.32 -17.59 -6.22
CA ILE A 530 -3.99 -17.27 -5.68
C ILE A 530 -3.38 -16.06 -6.42
N VAL A 531 -3.42 -16.06 -7.75
CA VAL A 531 -2.93 -14.95 -8.57
C VAL A 531 -3.67 -13.65 -8.26
N ARG A 532 -5.00 -13.69 -8.13
CA ARG A 532 -5.81 -12.52 -7.75
C ARG A 532 -5.40 -11.98 -6.37
N LEU A 533 -5.12 -12.84 -5.41
CA LEU A 533 -4.70 -12.44 -4.07
C LEU A 533 -3.29 -11.81 -4.08
N VAL A 534 -2.33 -12.41 -4.79
CA VAL A 534 -0.98 -11.85 -4.96
C VAL A 534 -1.05 -10.46 -5.60
N ASP A 535 -1.82 -10.32 -6.68
CA ASP A 535 -2.02 -9.04 -7.37
C ASP A 535 -2.62 -7.98 -6.46
N ALA A 536 -3.64 -8.35 -5.68
CA ALA A 536 -4.29 -7.43 -4.76
C ALA A 536 -3.34 -7.00 -3.64
N LEU A 537 -2.65 -7.95 -2.99
CA LEU A 537 -1.68 -7.66 -1.91
C LEU A 537 -0.58 -6.71 -2.39
N ARG A 538 0.02 -6.98 -3.55
CA ARG A 538 1.08 -6.11 -4.11
C ARG A 538 0.57 -4.72 -4.46
N ARG A 539 -0.63 -4.63 -5.04
CA ARG A 539 -1.27 -3.36 -5.38
C ARG A 539 -1.58 -2.53 -4.13
N ASP A 540 -2.10 -3.16 -3.08
CA ASP A 540 -2.74 -2.43 -1.98
C ASP A 540 -1.81 -2.22 -0.77
N LEU A 541 -0.79 -3.05 -0.60
CA LEU A 541 0.25 -2.88 0.44
C LEU A 541 1.53 -2.22 -0.12
N GLY A 542 1.60 -2.05 -1.43
CA GLY A 542 2.70 -1.36 -2.10
C GLY A 542 3.97 -2.20 -2.27
N PRO A 543 5.03 -1.62 -2.85
CA PRO A 543 6.24 -2.31 -3.33
C PRO A 543 7.12 -2.92 -2.23
N LEU A 544 6.83 -2.64 -0.95
CA LEU A 544 7.48 -3.31 0.18
C LEU A 544 6.80 -4.65 0.53
N SER A 545 5.58 -4.91 0.04
CA SER A 545 4.83 -6.13 0.31
C SER A 545 5.39 -7.32 -0.46
N THR A 546 6.39 -7.94 0.13
CA THR A 546 6.87 -9.25 -0.30
C THR A 546 5.77 -10.28 -0.06
N VAL A 547 5.35 -11.00 -1.11
CA VAL A 547 4.45 -12.15 -0.97
C VAL A 547 5.25 -13.44 -1.11
N SER A 548 5.10 -14.36 -0.17
CA SER A 548 5.66 -15.72 -0.24
C SER A 548 4.56 -16.78 -0.14
N LEU A 549 4.88 -17.98 -0.63
CA LEU A 549 3.96 -19.11 -0.66
C LEU A 549 4.57 -20.29 0.09
N VAL A 550 3.82 -20.94 0.97
CA VAL A 550 4.22 -22.18 1.64
C VAL A 550 3.33 -23.32 1.18
N GLY A 551 3.90 -24.44 0.77
CA GLY A 551 3.15 -25.60 0.30
C GLY A 551 3.93 -26.88 0.51
N ASP A 552 3.27 -28.02 0.36
CA ASP A 552 3.89 -29.34 0.47
C ASP A 552 4.44 -29.84 -0.88
N GLU A 553 4.93 -31.08 -0.91
CA GLU A 553 5.44 -31.70 -2.14
C GLU A 553 4.37 -31.79 -3.24
N ALA A 554 3.10 -31.97 -2.89
CA ALA A 554 2.01 -32.03 -3.84
C ALA A 554 1.77 -30.66 -4.51
N ALA A 555 1.87 -29.58 -3.74
CA ALA A 555 1.79 -28.22 -4.26
C ALA A 555 2.92 -27.90 -5.25
N PHE A 556 4.14 -28.28 -4.89
CA PHE A 556 5.33 -28.11 -5.75
C PHE A 556 5.28 -28.98 -7.01
N ALA A 557 4.49 -30.06 -7.00
CA ALA A 557 4.34 -30.93 -8.14
C ALA A 557 3.32 -30.45 -9.19
N GLY A 558 2.34 -29.63 -8.80
CA GLY A 558 1.36 -29.02 -9.72
C GLY A 558 0.32 -29.98 -10.32
N ALA A 559 0.08 -31.14 -9.69
CA ALA A 559 -0.79 -32.18 -10.24
C ALA A 559 -1.66 -32.89 -9.19
N SER A 560 -2.11 -32.14 -8.18
CA SER A 560 -2.96 -32.66 -7.10
C SER A 560 -4.31 -31.94 -7.06
N ASP A 561 -5.39 -32.68 -6.87
CA ASP A 561 -6.72 -32.13 -6.62
C ASP A 561 -6.89 -31.64 -5.16
N SER A 562 -5.89 -31.84 -4.30
CA SER A 562 -5.94 -31.50 -2.88
C SER A 562 -4.92 -30.45 -2.45
N ALA A 563 -4.18 -29.87 -3.39
CA ALA A 563 -3.11 -28.91 -3.12
C ALA A 563 -3.08 -27.85 -4.23
N PRO A 564 -2.55 -26.64 -3.97
CA PRO A 564 -2.45 -25.60 -4.99
C PRO A 564 -1.41 -25.93 -6.07
N ASP A 565 -1.63 -25.52 -7.31
CA ASP A 565 -0.67 -25.71 -8.41
C ASP A 565 0.38 -24.58 -8.44
N TYR A 566 1.47 -24.76 -7.70
CA TYR A 566 2.55 -23.77 -7.62
C TYR A 566 3.35 -23.59 -8.92
N PRO A 567 3.62 -24.63 -9.73
CA PRO A 567 4.16 -24.42 -11.08
C PRO A 567 3.29 -23.49 -11.94
N ALA A 568 1.97 -23.60 -11.88
CA ALA A 568 1.08 -22.69 -12.61
C ALA A 568 1.09 -21.26 -12.03
N VAL A 569 1.13 -21.11 -10.70
CA VAL A 569 1.28 -19.78 -10.05
C VAL A 569 2.63 -19.15 -10.41
N ALA A 570 3.71 -19.93 -10.37
CA ALA A 570 5.07 -19.51 -10.74
C ALA A 570 5.13 -19.04 -12.20
N ALA A 571 4.47 -19.75 -13.12
CA ALA A 571 4.38 -19.33 -14.51
C ALA A 571 3.59 -18.02 -14.71
N ALA A 572 2.60 -17.75 -13.85
CA ALA A 572 1.75 -16.56 -13.97
C ALA A 572 2.29 -15.32 -13.24
N ARG A 573 2.90 -15.51 -12.06
CA ARG A 573 3.29 -14.46 -11.10
C ARG A 573 4.58 -14.78 -10.33
N GLY A 574 5.41 -15.67 -10.84
CA GLY A 574 6.66 -16.05 -10.17
C GLY A 574 7.61 -14.89 -9.90
N ASP A 575 7.62 -13.86 -10.75
CA ASP A 575 8.41 -12.63 -10.54
C ASP A 575 7.89 -11.81 -9.35
N ASP A 576 6.59 -11.89 -9.10
CA ASP A 576 5.88 -11.16 -8.06
C ASP A 576 5.90 -11.87 -6.69
N VAL A 577 6.25 -13.15 -6.66
CA VAL A 577 6.46 -13.97 -5.45
C VAL A 577 7.94 -13.95 -5.06
N ALA A 578 8.25 -13.61 -3.81
CA ALA A 578 9.64 -13.53 -3.34
C ALA A 578 10.26 -14.90 -3.12
N TRP A 579 9.52 -15.85 -2.53
CA TRP A 579 9.94 -17.24 -2.42
C TRP A 579 8.76 -18.20 -2.30
N PHE A 580 9.03 -19.46 -2.63
CA PHE A 580 8.20 -20.63 -2.42
C PHE A 580 8.90 -21.51 -1.38
N ALA A 581 8.26 -21.73 -0.25
CA ALA A 581 8.76 -22.59 0.83
C ALA A 581 8.12 -23.98 0.73
N LEU A 582 8.95 -25.00 0.48
CA LEU A 582 8.55 -26.40 0.50
C LEU A 582 8.52 -26.91 1.93
N ARG A 583 7.34 -27.27 2.44
CA ARG A 583 7.18 -27.97 3.71
C ARG A 583 7.71 -29.40 3.58
N LEU A 584 8.78 -29.68 4.30
CA LEU A 584 9.39 -30.99 4.37
C LEU A 584 8.62 -31.92 5.31
N ALA A 585 8.59 -33.21 4.99
CA ALA A 585 8.26 -34.22 5.97
C ALA A 585 9.29 -34.21 7.12
N CYS A 586 8.86 -34.60 8.33
CA CYS A 586 9.72 -34.52 9.52
C CYS A 586 11.01 -35.35 9.44
N ASP A 587 11.03 -36.41 8.63
CA ASP A 587 12.16 -37.31 8.41
C ASP A 587 12.86 -37.08 7.06
N ALA A 588 12.53 -35.99 6.37
CA ALA A 588 13.12 -35.67 5.09
C ALA A 588 14.61 -35.32 5.23
N VAL A 589 15.41 -35.84 4.30
CA VAL A 589 16.82 -35.47 4.09
C VAL A 589 17.00 -35.16 2.60
N VAL A 590 17.06 -33.87 2.27
CA VAL A 590 17.15 -33.40 0.88
C VAL A 590 18.62 -33.39 0.44
N THR A 591 18.91 -33.92 -0.74
CA THR A 591 20.25 -33.85 -1.34
C THR A 591 20.33 -32.67 -2.30
N GLY A 592 21.54 -32.22 -2.65
CA GLY A 592 21.73 -31.17 -3.65
C GLY A 592 21.09 -31.50 -5.01
N ASP A 593 21.16 -32.76 -5.44
CA ASP A 593 20.46 -33.22 -6.65
C ASP A 593 18.94 -33.23 -6.49
N GLY A 594 18.45 -33.56 -5.30
CA GLY A 594 17.03 -33.47 -4.96
C GLY A 594 16.53 -32.03 -5.05
N TYR A 595 17.27 -31.09 -4.48
CA TYR A 595 16.96 -29.68 -4.51
C TYR A 595 16.92 -29.13 -5.95
N ARG A 596 17.94 -29.42 -6.78
CA ARG A 596 17.94 -28.97 -8.19
C ARG A 596 16.76 -29.50 -9.00
N ARG A 597 16.28 -30.71 -8.70
CA ARG A 597 15.05 -31.25 -9.32
C ARG A 597 13.81 -30.48 -8.89
N LEU A 598 13.68 -30.15 -7.59
CA LEU A 598 12.58 -29.34 -7.07
C LEU A 598 12.54 -27.95 -7.73
N VAL A 599 13.70 -27.29 -7.83
CA VAL A 599 13.83 -26.00 -8.52
C VAL A 599 13.39 -26.09 -9.97
N ALA A 600 13.87 -27.09 -10.70
CA ALA A 600 13.51 -27.30 -12.11
C ALA A 600 12.01 -27.60 -12.29
N GLN A 601 11.40 -28.32 -11.35
CA GLN A 601 9.98 -28.65 -11.37
C GLN A 601 9.09 -27.44 -11.14
N LEU A 602 9.48 -26.56 -10.21
CA LEU A 602 8.74 -25.31 -9.96
C LEU A 602 8.91 -24.29 -11.10
N GLY A 603 10.03 -24.35 -11.83
CA GLY A 603 10.31 -23.43 -12.93
C GLY A 603 10.79 -22.05 -12.48
N MET A 604 11.37 -21.95 -11.27
CA MET A 604 11.85 -20.69 -10.68
C MET A 604 13.37 -20.70 -10.46
N PRO A 605 14.02 -19.54 -10.29
CA PRO A 605 15.43 -19.49 -9.88
C PRO A 605 15.65 -20.15 -8.50
N PRO A 606 16.81 -20.80 -8.25
CA PRO A 606 17.09 -21.46 -6.98
C PRO A 606 16.90 -20.55 -5.76
N GLU A 607 17.26 -19.27 -5.85
CA GLU A 607 17.16 -18.31 -4.74
C GLU A 607 15.71 -18.06 -4.25
N LYS A 608 14.71 -18.47 -5.05
CA LYS A 608 13.29 -18.39 -4.70
C LYS A 608 12.74 -19.68 -4.08
N VAL A 609 13.53 -20.74 -3.94
CA VAL A 609 13.08 -22.02 -3.38
C VAL A 609 13.68 -22.25 -2.00
N VAL A 610 12.83 -22.17 -0.97
CA VAL A 610 13.18 -22.31 0.44
C VAL A 610 12.71 -23.67 0.96
N LEU A 611 13.46 -24.29 1.86
CA LEU A 611 13.04 -25.51 2.55
C LEU A 611 12.48 -25.18 3.93
N SER A 612 11.24 -25.59 4.24
CA SER A 612 10.62 -25.42 5.55
C SER A 612 10.67 -26.72 6.34
N ALA A 613 11.48 -26.74 7.40
CA ALA A 613 11.74 -27.92 8.21
C ALA A 613 11.19 -27.77 9.64
N SER A 614 10.72 -28.88 10.21
CA SER A 614 10.33 -28.92 11.62
C SER A 614 11.56 -28.79 12.53
N THR A 615 11.49 -27.97 13.57
CA THR A 615 12.62 -27.69 14.48
C THR A 615 12.69 -28.61 15.70
N SER A 616 11.62 -29.36 15.94
CA SER A 616 11.46 -30.25 17.09
C SER A 616 10.58 -31.45 16.73
N PRO A 617 10.84 -32.64 17.28
CA PRO A 617 9.98 -33.82 17.09
C PRO A 617 8.57 -33.63 17.68
N ALA A 618 8.37 -32.67 18.60
CA ALA A 618 7.06 -32.36 19.16
C ALA A 618 6.08 -31.77 18.14
N LEU A 619 6.60 -31.21 17.04
CA LEU A 619 5.81 -30.62 15.95
C LEU A 619 5.44 -31.64 14.87
N CYS A 620 5.89 -32.88 15.04
CA CYS A 620 5.73 -33.93 14.06
C CYS A 620 4.54 -34.84 14.38
N PRO A 621 3.94 -35.49 13.36
CA PRO A 621 2.92 -36.50 13.59
C PRO A 621 3.38 -37.57 14.56
N ALA A 622 2.48 -38.01 15.45
CA ALA A 622 2.83 -38.98 16.48
C ALA A 622 3.43 -40.26 15.89
N GLY A 623 4.67 -40.58 16.30
CA GLY A 623 5.40 -41.78 15.88
C GLY A 623 6.19 -41.64 14.58
N SER A 624 6.26 -40.45 13.96
CA SER A 624 7.14 -40.23 12.82
C SER A 624 8.61 -40.14 13.25
N ALA A 625 9.51 -40.50 12.34
CA ALA A 625 10.92 -40.16 12.49
C ALA A 625 11.12 -38.63 12.42
N PHE A 626 12.25 -38.16 12.92
CA PHE A 626 12.62 -36.76 12.96
C PHE A 626 14.08 -36.61 12.52
N THR A 627 14.33 -35.80 11.49
CA THR A 627 15.67 -35.43 11.06
C THR A 627 16.29 -34.53 12.12
N SER A 628 17.41 -34.96 12.71
CA SER A 628 18.09 -34.16 13.73
C SER A 628 18.66 -32.86 13.14
N PRO A 629 18.87 -31.80 13.96
CA PRO A 629 19.50 -30.57 13.49
C PRO A 629 20.86 -30.81 12.80
N ASP A 630 21.67 -31.74 13.30
CA ASP A 630 22.97 -32.08 12.70
C ASP A 630 22.85 -32.81 11.36
N GLU A 631 21.80 -33.60 11.15
CA GLU A 631 21.50 -34.23 9.87
C GLU A 631 21.00 -33.21 8.85
N LEU A 632 20.11 -32.31 9.28
CA LEU A 632 19.62 -31.23 8.43
C LEU A 632 20.76 -30.29 8.02
N ALA A 633 21.62 -29.89 8.97
CA ALA A 633 22.78 -29.05 8.69
C ALA A 633 23.69 -29.67 7.60
N ARG A 634 23.97 -30.98 7.69
CA ARG A 634 24.74 -31.70 6.66
C ARG A 634 24.03 -31.74 5.30
N SER A 635 22.71 -31.89 5.31
CA SER A 635 21.88 -31.82 4.10
C SER A 635 21.96 -30.43 3.46
N LEU A 636 21.87 -29.34 4.24
CA LEU A 636 22.02 -27.97 3.74
C LEU A 636 23.42 -27.72 3.15
N GLN A 637 24.47 -28.24 3.80
CA GLN A 637 25.85 -28.16 3.27
C GLN A 637 26.01 -28.85 1.92
N ASP A 638 25.41 -30.04 1.75
CA ASP A 638 25.38 -30.75 0.45
C ASP A 638 24.62 -29.96 -0.62
N ILE A 639 23.49 -29.35 -0.24
CA ILE A 639 22.70 -28.52 -1.16
C ILE A 639 23.48 -27.29 -1.60
N VAL A 640 24.08 -26.52 -0.69
CA VAL A 640 24.86 -25.33 -1.04
C VAL A 640 26.09 -25.70 -1.88
N ALA A 641 26.72 -26.85 -1.61
CA ALA A 641 27.83 -27.33 -2.43
C ALA A 641 27.41 -27.67 -3.88
N ALA A 642 26.19 -28.16 -4.08
CA ALA A 642 25.65 -28.51 -5.40
C ALA A 642 24.98 -27.34 -6.13
N GLU A 643 24.37 -26.41 -5.39
CA GLU A 643 23.63 -25.25 -5.87
C GLU A 643 23.94 -24.03 -4.98
N PRO A 644 24.97 -23.24 -5.29
CA PRO A 644 25.37 -22.07 -4.49
C PRO A 644 24.31 -20.96 -4.41
N ARG A 645 23.29 -20.99 -5.27
CA ARG A 645 22.14 -20.06 -5.24
C ARG A 645 21.00 -20.55 -4.36
N PHE A 646 21.22 -21.54 -3.49
CA PHE A 646 20.21 -22.10 -2.60
C PHE A 646 19.38 -21.01 -1.91
N GLY A 647 18.05 -21.08 -2.03
CA GLY A 647 17.14 -20.06 -1.53
C GLY A 647 17.10 -19.92 -0.01
N GLY A 648 17.40 -20.99 0.73
CA GLY A 648 17.53 -20.97 2.19
C GLY A 648 16.59 -21.91 2.93
N VAL A 649 16.45 -21.68 4.24
CA VAL A 649 15.70 -22.54 5.16
C VAL A 649 14.75 -21.75 6.05
N ARG A 650 13.57 -22.32 6.30
CA ARG A 650 12.54 -21.83 7.22
C ARG A 650 12.38 -22.85 8.34
N GLY A 651 12.53 -22.42 9.59
CA GLY A 651 12.32 -23.26 10.78
C GLY A 651 10.89 -23.14 11.28
N ASP A 652 10.15 -24.25 11.27
CA ASP A 652 8.79 -24.36 11.81
C ASP A 652 8.81 -25.22 13.09
N GLU A 653 8.89 -24.66 14.30
CA GLU A 653 8.85 -23.24 14.67
C GLU A 653 9.96 -22.86 15.68
N TYR A 654 10.07 -21.58 16.03
CA TYR A 654 11.09 -21.07 16.94
C TYR A 654 10.95 -21.65 18.36
N ALA A 655 9.73 -21.67 18.90
CA ALA A 655 9.47 -22.15 20.25
C ALA A 655 9.93 -23.61 20.43
N GLY A 656 10.83 -23.84 21.38
CA GLY A 656 11.32 -25.19 21.69
C GLY A 656 12.26 -25.81 20.65
N ALA A 657 12.81 -25.02 19.72
CA ALA A 657 13.72 -25.51 18.69
C ALA A 657 14.96 -26.21 19.27
N LEU A 658 15.26 -27.42 18.82
CA LEU A 658 16.44 -28.18 19.26
C LEU A 658 17.71 -27.70 18.55
N PRO A 659 18.92 -27.79 19.13
CA PRO A 659 19.26 -28.51 20.35
C PRO A 659 19.00 -27.73 21.65
N GLY A 660 18.78 -26.42 21.59
CA GLY A 660 18.63 -25.59 22.78
C GLY A 660 17.28 -25.73 23.49
N GLY A 661 16.26 -26.26 22.81
CA GLY A 661 14.92 -26.40 23.36
C GLY A 661 14.34 -25.02 23.72
N ALA A 662 13.46 -24.97 24.72
CA ALA A 662 12.84 -23.72 25.15
C ALA A 662 13.82 -22.69 25.74
N SER A 663 14.99 -23.12 26.24
CA SER A 663 15.94 -22.23 26.89
C SER A 663 16.95 -21.56 25.95
N ALA A 664 17.17 -22.12 24.76
CA ALA A 664 18.06 -21.55 23.75
C ALA A 664 17.61 -21.87 22.31
N PRO A 665 16.36 -21.55 21.92
CA PRO A 665 15.81 -21.90 20.61
C PRO A 665 16.60 -21.31 19.43
N TRP A 666 17.25 -20.16 19.63
CA TRP A 666 18.12 -19.49 18.66
C TRP A 666 19.24 -20.38 18.11
N GLN A 667 19.67 -21.41 18.87
CA GLN A 667 20.76 -22.31 18.46
C GLN A 667 20.45 -23.04 17.16
N TRP A 668 19.20 -23.46 16.93
CA TRP A 668 18.82 -24.13 15.68
C TRP A 668 19.10 -23.22 14.48
N PHE A 669 18.67 -21.97 14.56
CA PHE A 669 18.79 -20.98 13.48
C PHE A 669 20.25 -20.61 13.22
N ALA A 670 21.03 -20.39 14.28
CA ALA A 670 22.47 -20.16 14.15
C ALA A 670 23.19 -21.35 13.47
N THR A 671 22.84 -22.59 13.84
CA THR A 671 23.39 -23.80 13.23
C THR A 671 23.05 -23.89 11.75
N MET A 672 21.79 -23.66 11.36
CA MET A 672 21.39 -23.72 9.96
C MET A 672 22.03 -22.61 9.13
N THR A 673 22.07 -21.38 9.63
CA THR A 673 22.78 -20.27 8.98
C THR A 673 24.26 -20.59 8.79
N ALA A 674 24.93 -21.15 9.80
CA ALA A 674 26.32 -21.56 9.70
C ALA A 674 26.53 -22.66 8.65
N ALA A 675 25.65 -23.67 8.63
CA ALA A 675 25.71 -24.76 7.65
C ALA A 675 25.56 -24.27 6.20
N MET A 676 24.73 -23.25 5.96
CA MET A 676 24.59 -22.67 4.63
C MET A 676 25.79 -21.79 4.22
N ASN A 677 26.55 -21.28 5.18
CA ASN A 677 27.73 -20.43 4.93
C ASN A 677 29.05 -21.21 4.85
N ASP A 678 29.10 -22.44 5.34
CA ASP A 678 30.28 -23.32 5.33
C ASP A 678 30.00 -24.60 4.52
N PRO A 679 30.16 -24.59 3.18
CA PRO A 679 29.90 -25.76 2.35
C PRO A 679 30.87 -26.89 2.70
N ALA A 680 30.33 -28.12 2.82
CA ALA A 680 31.12 -29.30 3.15
C ALA A 680 32.36 -29.41 2.23
N PRO A 681 33.54 -29.81 2.76
CA PRO A 681 34.73 -29.96 1.93
C PRO A 681 34.44 -30.97 0.81
N GLN A 682 34.66 -30.56 -0.43
CA GLN A 682 34.52 -31.44 -1.59
C GLN A 682 35.31 -32.74 -1.33
N PRO A 683 34.72 -33.93 -1.60
CA PRO A 683 35.47 -35.17 -1.50
C PRO A 683 36.69 -35.05 -2.41
N THR A 684 37.87 -35.00 -1.80
CA THR A 684 39.13 -35.00 -2.52
C THR A 684 39.18 -36.29 -3.30
N VAL A 685 39.27 -36.20 -4.63
CA VAL A 685 39.42 -37.38 -5.49
C VAL A 685 40.62 -38.17 -4.96
N SER A 686 40.35 -39.35 -4.40
CA SER A 686 41.40 -40.24 -3.93
C SER A 686 42.32 -40.53 -5.11
N PRO A 687 43.66 -40.36 -5.00
CA PRO A 687 44.56 -40.64 -6.09
C PRO A 687 44.38 -42.11 -6.50
N GLN A 688 44.22 -42.32 -7.81
CA GLN A 688 44.10 -43.63 -8.44
C GLN A 688 45.22 -44.56 -7.92
N PRO A 689 44.92 -45.82 -7.55
CA PRO A 689 45.92 -46.70 -6.96
C PRO A 689 47.04 -46.96 -7.98
N THR A 690 48.22 -46.42 -7.71
CA THR A 690 49.45 -46.77 -8.42
C THR A 690 49.78 -48.23 -8.12
N ALA A 691 50.13 -48.99 -9.14
CA ALA A 691 50.47 -50.40 -9.05
C ALA A 691 51.49 -50.68 -7.92
N SER A 692 51.14 -51.66 -7.09
CA SER A 692 51.96 -52.16 -5.98
C SER A 692 53.26 -52.78 -6.53
N PRO A 693 54.45 -52.39 -6.04
CA PRO A 693 55.69 -53.11 -6.34
C PRO A 693 55.79 -54.40 -5.51
N ASP A 694 56.42 -55.41 -6.12
CA ASP A 694 56.62 -56.78 -5.60
C ASP A 694 57.21 -56.86 -4.17
N PRO A 695 56.89 -57.94 -3.42
CA PRO A 695 57.28 -58.08 -2.03
C PRO A 695 58.79 -58.33 -1.89
N THR A 696 59.45 -57.51 -1.06
CA THR A 696 60.83 -57.75 -0.62
C THR A 696 60.84 -58.52 0.69
N ALA A 697 61.79 -59.45 0.81
CA ALA A 697 61.89 -60.47 1.85
C ALA A 697 61.88 -59.95 3.30
N SER A 698 61.18 -60.71 4.15
CA SER A 698 61.07 -60.54 5.61
C SER A 698 62.39 -60.88 6.33
N PRO A 699 62.86 -60.07 7.29
CA PRO A 699 63.90 -60.48 8.23
C PRO A 699 63.30 -61.25 9.43
N GLU A 700 64.13 -62.13 9.99
CA GLU A 700 63.87 -63.06 11.11
C GLU A 700 63.65 -62.38 12.48
N PRO A 701 63.05 -63.09 13.46
CA PRO A 701 62.52 -62.49 14.69
C PRO A 701 63.61 -62.24 15.75
N SER A 702 63.53 -61.09 16.41
CA SER A 702 64.29 -60.78 17.62
C SER A 702 63.49 -61.05 18.88
N VAL A 703 64.18 -61.62 19.86
CA VAL A 703 63.73 -62.22 21.11
C VAL A 703 63.11 -61.21 22.08
N SER A 704 62.02 -61.62 22.75
CA SER A 704 61.30 -60.86 23.79
C SER A 704 61.86 -61.19 25.19
N PRO A 705 62.18 -60.21 26.05
CA PRO A 705 62.46 -60.46 27.46
C PRO A 705 61.19 -60.44 28.34
N GLU A 706 61.28 -61.20 29.44
CA GLU A 706 60.27 -61.60 30.44
C GLU A 706 59.83 -60.49 31.44
N PRO A 707 58.76 -60.71 32.24
CA PRO A 707 57.96 -59.66 32.88
C PRO A 707 58.50 -59.21 34.24
N SER A 708 58.15 -57.98 34.63
CA SER A 708 58.42 -57.44 35.98
C SER A 708 57.13 -57.07 36.71
N VAL A 709 57.17 -57.24 38.02
CA VAL A 709 56.05 -57.43 38.96
C VAL A 709 55.55 -56.10 39.56
N SER A 710 54.26 -56.10 39.91
CA SER A 710 53.47 -55.07 40.60
C SER A 710 54.07 -54.54 41.92
N PRO A 711 53.65 -53.34 42.36
CA PRO A 711 53.37 -53.12 43.78
C PRO A 711 51.91 -52.69 44.07
N GLU A 712 51.51 -53.00 45.30
CA GLU A 712 50.20 -52.94 45.96
C GLU A 712 49.83 -51.54 46.53
N PRO A 713 48.58 -51.35 47.03
CA PRO A 713 47.98 -50.04 47.29
C PRO A 713 48.28 -49.46 48.69
N SER A 714 48.12 -48.14 48.86
CA SER A 714 48.32 -47.43 50.14
C SER A 714 47.16 -46.48 50.49
N VAL A 715 46.42 -46.87 51.55
CA VAL A 715 45.67 -46.18 52.66
C VAL A 715 45.62 -44.63 52.67
N SER A 716 44.56 -43.90 53.08
CA SER A 716 43.87 -43.78 54.42
C SER A 716 42.91 -42.53 54.41
N PRO A 717 42.08 -42.15 55.45
CA PRO A 717 41.63 -42.79 56.69
C PRO A 717 40.07 -42.73 56.96
N GLU A 718 39.67 -43.24 58.14
CA GLU A 718 38.32 -43.47 58.71
C GLU A 718 37.98 -42.44 59.85
N PRO A 719 36.99 -42.60 60.78
CA PRO A 719 35.70 -41.87 60.87
C PRO A 719 35.41 -41.10 62.19
N THR A 720 34.32 -40.32 62.29
CA THR A 720 33.39 -40.11 63.48
C THR A 720 32.33 -39.03 63.14
N ALA A 721 31.08 -38.96 63.61
CA ALA A 721 30.31 -39.64 64.65
C ALA A 721 28.78 -39.55 64.36
N SER A 722 28.05 -40.45 65.02
CA SER A 722 26.60 -40.74 65.00
C SER A 722 25.74 -39.79 65.85
N ALA A 723 24.49 -39.54 65.43
CA ALA A 723 23.30 -39.50 66.31
C ALA A 723 21.98 -39.55 65.49
N ASP A 724 21.32 -40.70 65.51
CA ASP A 724 19.85 -40.88 65.41
C ASP A 724 19.23 -40.67 66.83
N PRO A 725 17.90 -40.72 67.10
CA PRO A 725 16.74 -41.17 66.28
C PRO A 725 15.53 -40.18 66.31
N THR A 726 14.41 -40.38 65.61
CA THR A 726 13.23 -41.14 66.07
C THR A 726 12.16 -41.22 64.96
N ALA A 727 11.63 -42.43 64.75
CA ALA A 727 10.57 -42.79 63.81
C ALA A 727 9.15 -42.54 64.36
N SER A 728 8.14 -42.43 63.48
CA SER A 728 7.15 -43.53 63.24
C SER A 728 5.84 -43.08 62.56
N ALA A 729 5.40 -43.93 61.63
CA ALA A 729 4.00 -44.32 61.30
C ALA A 729 3.17 -43.54 60.25
N ALA A 730 3.00 -44.19 59.09
CA ALA A 730 1.74 -44.31 58.32
C ALA A 730 0.73 -45.24 59.05
N PRO A 731 -0.49 -45.60 58.57
CA PRO A 731 -1.16 -45.37 57.27
C PRO A 731 -2.70 -45.06 57.34
N GLY A 732 -3.37 -44.88 56.19
CA GLY A 732 -4.83 -45.13 56.09
C GLY A 732 -5.62 -44.35 55.01
N ARG A 733 -5.95 -45.02 53.90
CA ARG A 733 -6.97 -44.69 52.87
C ARG A 733 -8.40 -44.69 53.47
N PRO A 734 -9.44 -44.04 52.89
CA PRO A 734 -10.14 -44.59 51.71
C PRO A 734 -10.88 -43.60 50.77
N SER A 735 -11.49 -44.22 49.75
CA SER A 735 -12.30 -43.79 48.61
C SER A 735 -13.51 -42.87 48.86
N GLY A 736 -13.87 -42.11 47.82
CA GLY A 736 -15.21 -42.23 47.20
C GLY A 736 -16.21 -41.08 47.32
N LEU A 737 -16.76 -40.74 46.13
CA LEU A 737 -18.11 -40.22 45.82
C LEU A 737 -18.36 -38.70 45.85
N ALA A 738 -18.69 -38.22 44.65
CA ALA A 738 -19.30 -36.93 44.34
C ALA A 738 -20.84 -37.09 44.21
N GLN A 739 -21.58 -36.11 44.70
CA GLN A 739 -23.00 -35.90 44.38
C GLN A 739 -23.38 -34.40 44.45
N SER A 740 -23.77 -33.88 43.28
CA SER A 740 -24.94 -33.03 42.98
C SER A 740 -25.48 -31.96 43.94
N GLY A 741 -25.81 -30.79 43.38
CA GLY A 741 -26.84 -29.86 43.86
C GLY A 741 -26.66 -28.45 43.26
N ALA A 742 -27.31 -28.12 42.14
CA ALA A 742 -28.64 -27.48 42.04
C ALA A 742 -28.64 -25.97 42.37
N VAL A 743 -28.92 -25.15 41.34
CA VAL A 743 -29.13 -23.70 41.40
C VAL A 743 -30.56 -23.40 40.94
N VAL A 744 -31.35 -22.68 41.73
CA VAL A 744 -32.49 -21.88 41.25
C VAL A 744 -32.80 -20.68 42.16
N TRP A 745 -33.22 -19.57 41.52
CA TRP A 745 -34.04 -18.41 42.02
C TRP A 745 -33.32 -17.38 42.94
N LEU A 746 -33.54 -16.05 42.94
CA LEU A 746 -34.49 -15.03 42.46
C LEU A 746 -33.67 -13.70 42.37
N GLY A 747 -33.85 -12.73 41.47
CA GLY A 747 -35.00 -11.82 41.31
C GLY A 747 -34.98 -10.65 42.32
N LEU A 748 -34.66 -9.41 41.86
CA LEU A 748 -35.32 -8.10 42.20
C LEU A 748 -34.41 -6.85 42.04
N VAL A 749 -34.90 -5.89 41.24
CA VAL A 749 -34.66 -4.42 41.23
C VAL A 749 -35.75 -3.83 42.18
N PRO A 750 -35.65 -2.67 42.92
CA PRO A 750 -35.38 -1.32 42.37
C PRO A 750 -34.82 -0.20 43.32
N VAL A 751 -34.64 1.00 42.73
CA VAL A 751 -34.91 2.38 43.25
C VAL A 751 -33.73 3.37 43.31
N ALA A 752 -34.06 4.56 42.79
CA ALA A 752 -33.39 5.85 42.62
C ALA A 752 -32.82 6.55 43.86
N GLY A 753 -31.98 7.58 43.60
CA GLY A 753 -31.70 8.68 44.52
C GLY A 753 -30.88 9.80 43.86
N ALA A 754 -31.49 10.98 43.72
CA ALA A 754 -30.86 12.25 43.30
C ALA A 754 -30.55 13.11 44.54
N ILE A 755 -29.39 13.79 44.60
CA ILE A 755 -29.13 14.95 45.49
C ILE A 755 -28.21 15.99 44.81
N ILE A 756 -28.57 17.26 45.01
CA ILE A 756 -28.04 18.55 44.54
C ILE A 756 -27.02 19.14 45.54
N ALA A 757 -25.99 19.88 45.06
CA ALA A 757 -25.46 21.17 45.59
C ALA A 757 -24.09 21.49 44.92
N ALA A 758 -23.90 22.52 44.09
CA ALA A 758 -23.88 23.98 44.32
C ALA A 758 -22.58 24.54 44.97
N GLY A 759 -21.80 25.30 44.20
CA GLY A 759 -21.36 26.65 44.61
C GLY A 759 -19.87 27.04 44.54
N VAL A 760 -19.64 28.18 43.85
CA VAL A 760 -18.65 29.27 44.08
C VAL A 760 -17.31 29.20 43.29
N LEU A 761 -17.16 29.90 42.15
CA LEU A 761 -16.79 31.33 41.92
C LEU A 761 -15.41 31.76 42.47
N LEU A 762 -14.49 32.18 41.58
CA LEU A 762 -13.68 33.40 41.70
C LEU A 762 -12.83 33.66 40.43
N SER A 763 -13.14 34.75 39.72
CA SER A 763 -12.23 35.47 38.80
C SER A 763 -11.30 36.39 39.59
N PRO A 764 -10.19 36.87 38.99
CA PRO A 764 -10.11 38.32 38.82
C PRO A 764 -9.42 38.85 37.52
N ARG A 765 -10.08 39.88 36.97
CA ARG A 765 -9.58 41.19 36.50
C ARG A 765 -8.56 41.32 35.35
N ARG A 766 -9.10 41.89 34.25
CA ARG A 766 -8.47 42.80 33.28
C ARG A 766 -7.62 43.92 33.91
N ARG A 767 -6.52 44.26 33.25
CA ARG A 767 -5.97 45.63 33.20
C ARG A 767 -5.92 46.11 31.74
N ARG A 768 -6.51 47.28 31.51
CA ARG A 768 -6.30 48.15 30.33
C ARG A 768 -5.07 49.01 30.60
N THR A 769 -4.30 49.29 29.56
CA THR A 769 -3.48 50.49 29.42
C THR A 769 -3.66 51.04 28.01
N THR A 770 -4.17 52.27 27.96
CA THR A 770 -4.34 53.19 26.84
C THR A 770 -3.01 53.88 26.49
N ILE A 771 -2.75 54.17 25.21
CA ILE A 771 -3.00 55.48 24.52
C ILE A 771 -3.39 55.16 23.09
#